data_AF-A0A7M4DQR6-F1
#
_entry.id   AF-A0A7M4DQR6-F1
#
_cell.length_a   1.000
_cell.length_b   1.000
_cell.length_c   1.000
_cell.angle_alpha   90.00
_cell.angle_beta   90.00
_cell.angle_gamma   90.00
#
_symmetry.space_group_name_H-M   'P 1'
#
loop_
_entity.id
_entity.type
_entity.pdbx_description
1 polymer ?
#
loop_
_entity_poly.entity_id
_entity_poly.type
_entity_poly.pdbx_seq_one_letter_code
_entity_poly.pdbx_strand_id
1 'polypeptide(L)'
;MQRRHFMFLATAAAAGALSHVSLEARLAAAAPRTIRPEHPRLLLTDLDRIRNVAVGDPVAEAWCAEIVAVAEGLTGQPVSTYTLSGGRLLAVSREVLHRVYSLATAWILTDDPRYATRLWQELDAVCAFPDWHPSHFLDTAEMTHAVAIGYDWLYGHWTSAQRGVLETAIIDHGLSAALPAYAGSQPWPAWPNNWNIVCNGGMVAGALAVADVDTDLAEDILAKALASLPLALEAYGPDGGYPEGPAYWEYAFKYLVLLVASLESATGDDEGIADLPGVADTGDFPLHLTGPTGLIFNYYDGANTPVHAPELLWLAQRFGRDDVGWIGLRGIEERKSGWPKLASGLIWYDPELVQGPVEADTALDARFDRCCVVTFRSGWESEEALYLGAKGGDNSERTLEISGHSDMDIGTFVLDALGQRWFTELGSDDYGLPSYFRSLRWSYYRKRPEGQNTLVIGPGDIDSPGQALQAVGTVVARAVGPEEAWAVMDGTDARDGIVSWRRGWRLFDHRRRVLVQDEFELDEPQDVWWFAHTAAEVEIAADGRSATLTSRGESLLARITTPGAVFLALAARPLWTSPDPAGQSQNRSISKLAIRLVGVQQGSIAVEFEPRVPGAPAAAPEPVVPLADWVAPASEVAMLTSLENDDTPIPAFAPGNFSYRVGELANLTATAESGASATVTDGDASTPATVVVTKPGHRPGRYLIWQHNPWGLGNFARPIIASDDDGNVPENTMDGQTGTRWSAFGDGQWIAFDLGSDGPIGSIRIAWQSGEARVASFAIEVAGEDDLSWTPVWQGQSSGTTAGLETTTFGSVTARYIRIVCFGTSTGQWNSITEVEIPGREVETSWVERLELAVGDVPVDGSAASTLAGIARSGAQIDVDDWTVEYLSLDESVATVDQSGVISGESIGAATVVAIATSPGRRLLHTARTVAVGDPDRPRFASIGDTYVRAGQYADTNYGTFGVLRVKATLDPDDDLHRRAFLEFAPQPQSRPIAQVLLHLSARVADPAGSSIDLVVRAAAGAFDEAATTWNDQPALGAALGVVPVDSSVAWRTVDLTDELAEQIAAGEAVLLALVQEPASGTGLATEVSGRRSTTIPYLEVVLA
;
A
#
# COMPACT_ATOMS: atom_id res chain seq x y z
N MET A 1 -26.34 24.12 26.50
CA MET A 1 -26.36 23.07 25.45
C MET A 1 -25.58 21.80 25.82
N GLN A 2 -24.59 21.83 26.73
CA GLN A 2 -23.81 20.65 27.16
C GLN A 2 -24.57 19.48 27.82
N ARG A 3 -25.79 19.68 28.35
CA ARG A 3 -26.56 18.60 29.00
C ARG A 3 -27.37 17.71 28.04
N ARG A 4 -27.59 18.13 26.79
CA ARG A 4 -28.33 17.32 25.80
C ARG A 4 -27.42 16.36 25.01
N HIS A 5 -26.15 16.69 24.83
CA HIS A 5 -25.14 15.82 24.19
C HIS A 5 -24.76 14.60 25.05
N PHE A 6 -24.58 14.80 26.36
CA PHE A 6 -24.33 13.69 27.29
C PHE A 6 -25.51 12.73 27.41
N MET A 7 -26.74 13.24 27.27
CA MET A 7 -27.94 12.39 27.33
C MET A 7 -28.08 11.53 26.08
N PHE A 8 -27.73 12.03 24.89
CA PHE A 8 -27.80 11.29 23.63
C PHE A 8 -26.71 10.20 23.53
N LEU A 9 -25.47 10.51 23.92
CA LEU A 9 -24.37 9.54 24.01
C LEU A 9 -24.62 8.48 25.08
N ALA A 10 -25.19 8.86 26.23
CA ALA A 10 -25.55 7.91 27.27
C ALA A 10 -26.77 7.04 26.88
N THR A 11 -27.73 7.56 26.12
CA THR A 11 -28.85 6.74 25.61
C THR A 11 -28.46 5.82 24.48
N ALA A 12 -27.53 6.21 23.60
CA ALA A 12 -26.99 5.34 22.55
C ALA A 12 -26.07 4.26 23.15
N ALA A 13 -25.21 4.61 24.11
CA ALA A 13 -24.40 3.66 24.85
C ALA A 13 -25.24 2.73 25.72
N ALA A 14 -26.33 3.21 26.33
CA ALA A 14 -27.25 2.37 27.09
C ALA A 14 -28.14 1.49 26.20
N ALA A 15 -28.56 1.97 25.02
CA ALA A 15 -29.27 1.17 24.02
C ALA A 15 -28.36 0.10 23.41
N GLY A 16 -27.11 0.45 23.10
CA GLY A 16 -26.06 -0.48 22.67
C GLY A 16 -25.70 -1.51 23.75
N ALA A 17 -25.56 -1.10 25.00
CA ALA A 17 -25.32 -2.03 26.12
C ALA A 17 -26.53 -2.95 26.39
N LEU A 18 -27.76 -2.45 26.23
CA LEU A 18 -28.99 -3.26 26.36
C LEU A 18 -29.18 -4.21 25.16
N SER A 19 -28.80 -3.82 23.94
CA SER A 19 -28.78 -4.71 22.78
C SER A 19 -27.68 -5.76 22.88
N HIS A 20 -26.48 -5.39 23.38
CA HIS A 20 -25.37 -6.32 23.66
C HIS A 20 -25.75 -7.42 24.64
N VAL A 21 -26.32 -7.04 25.80
CA VAL A 21 -26.80 -8.02 26.79
C VAL A 21 -27.92 -8.88 26.22
N SER A 22 -28.71 -8.38 25.25
CA SER A 22 -29.77 -9.15 24.61
C SER A 22 -29.28 -10.09 23.49
N LEU A 23 -28.19 -9.74 22.77
CA LEU A 23 -27.57 -10.55 21.73
C LEU A 23 -26.70 -11.66 22.34
N GLU A 24 -25.83 -11.32 23.30
CA GLU A 24 -25.05 -12.32 24.04
C GLU A 24 -25.98 -13.32 24.74
N ALA A 25 -27.07 -12.85 25.36
CA ALA A 25 -28.04 -13.73 25.99
C ALA A 25 -28.90 -14.53 24.99
N ARG A 26 -29.09 -14.07 23.75
CA ARG A 26 -29.79 -14.83 22.69
C ARG A 26 -28.87 -15.89 22.08
N LEU A 27 -27.66 -15.51 21.71
CA LEU A 27 -26.65 -16.40 21.11
C LEU A 27 -26.14 -17.44 22.11
N ALA A 28 -26.05 -17.11 23.41
CA ALA A 28 -25.64 -18.05 24.45
C ALA A 28 -26.76 -18.98 24.97
N ALA A 29 -28.03 -18.73 24.60
CA ALA A 29 -29.18 -19.49 25.11
C ALA A 29 -29.90 -20.35 24.06
N ALA A 30 -29.31 -20.54 22.87
CA ALA A 30 -29.96 -21.26 21.79
C ALA A 30 -30.18 -22.75 22.12
N ALA A 31 -31.43 -23.21 21.98
CA ALA A 31 -31.75 -24.63 21.86
C ALA A 31 -31.10 -25.19 20.57
N PRO A 32 -30.93 -26.51 20.42
CA PRO A 32 -30.42 -27.11 19.18
C PRO A 32 -31.21 -26.58 17.98
N ARG A 33 -30.50 -26.16 16.93
CA ARG A 33 -31.13 -25.52 15.78
C ARG A 33 -31.87 -26.57 14.97
N THR A 34 -33.02 -26.17 14.42
CA THR A 34 -33.69 -27.01 13.43
C THR A 34 -33.11 -26.70 12.07
N ILE A 35 -32.09 -27.47 11.68
CA ILE A 35 -31.46 -27.37 10.38
C ILE A 35 -32.29 -28.16 9.35
N ARG A 36 -32.55 -27.55 8.20
CA ARG A 36 -33.18 -28.17 7.05
C ARG A 36 -32.42 -29.46 6.66
N PRO A 37 -33.10 -30.60 6.47
CA PRO A 37 -32.44 -31.84 6.07
C PRO A 37 -32.13 -31.90 4.56
N GLU A 38 -32.82 -31.13 3.72
CA GLU A 38 -32.58 -31.13 2.27
C GLU A 38 -31.37 -30.28 1.85
N HIS A 39 -30.62 -30.78 0.86
CA HIS A 39 -29.59 -30.01 0.14
C HIS A 39 -30.13 -29.56 -1.23
N PRO A 40 -29.68 -28.40 -1.76
CA PRO A 40 -28.76 -27.45 -1.15
C PRO A 40 -29.41 -26.62 -0.04
N ARG A 41 -28.59 -26.19 0.91
CA ARG A 41 -29.00 -25.34 2.04
C ARG A 41 -28.01 -24.24 2.39
N LEU A 42 -26.86 -24.14 1.72
CA LEU A 42 -25.92 -23.03 1.86
C LEU A 42 -26.18 -21.94 0.81
N LEU A 43 -26.38 -20.70 1.28
CA LEU A 43 -26.71 -19.48 0.49
C LEU A 43 -28.06 -19.51 -0.24
N LEU A 44 -28.40 -20.64 -0.87
CA LEU A 44 -29.62 -20.83 -1.65
C LEU A 44 -30.27 -22.15 -1.29
N THR A 45 -31.60 -22.15 -1.30
CA THR A 45 -32.42 -23.36 -1.19
C THR A 45 -32.90 -23.87 -2.54
N ASP A 46 -32.79 -23.04 -3.58
CA ASP A 46 -33.18 -23.34 -4.96
C ASP A 46 -32.14 -22.76 -5.92
N LEU A 47 -31.34 -23.64 -6.54
CA LEU A 47 -30.30 -23.26 -7.49
C LEU A 47 -30.86 -22.89 -8.87
N ASP A 48 -32.12 -23.21 -9.19
CA ASP A 48 -32.74 -22.77 -10.44
C ASP A 48 -32.87 -21.25 -10.49
N ARG A 49 -32.81 -20.55 -9.33
CA ARG A 49 -32.67 -19.09 -9.28
C ARG A 49 -31.52 -18.58 -10.15
N ILE A 50 -30.36 -19.26 -10.13
CA ILE A 50 -29.18 -18.85 -10.91
C ILE A 50 -29.48 -18.90 -12.42
N ARG A 51 -30.24 -19.90 -12.88
CA ARG A 51 -30.68 -19.99 -14.28
C ARG A 51 -31.70 -18.91 -14.61
N ASN A 52 -32.66 -18.68 -13.71
CA ASN A 52 -33.80 -17.79 -13.94
C ASN A 52 -33.38 -16.32 -14.01
N VAL A 53 -32.41 -15.89 -13.20
CA VAL A 53 -31.87 -14.52 -13.22
C VAL A 53 -31.25 -14.19 -14.59
N ALA A 54 -30.69 -15.19 -15.29
CA ALA A 54 -30.13 -14.99 -16.62
C ALA A 54 -31.19 -14.90 -17.73
N VAL A 55 -32.46 -15.25 -17.51
CA VAL A 55 -33.44 -15.32 -18.60
C VAL A 55 -33.90 -13.91 -18.99
N GLY A 56 -33.40 -13.42 -20.13
CA GLY A 56 -33.83 -12.15 -20.71
C GLY A 56 -33.15 -10.91 -20.14
N ASP A 57 -32.11 -11.08 -19.32
CA ASP A 57 -31.25 -10.00 -18.83
C ASP A 57 -29.84 -10.08 -19.44
N PRO A 58 -29.42 -9.13 -20.28
CA PRO A 58 -28.13 -9.19 -20.98
C PRO A 58 -26.90 -9.21 -20.07
N VAL A 59 -26.97 -8.60 -18.87
CA VAL A 59 -25.85 -8.54 -17.92
C VAL A 59 -25.63 -9.93 -17.33
N ALA A 60 -26.70 -10.53 -16.80
CA ALA A 60 -26.68 -11.87 -16.25
C ALA A 60 -26.33 -12.93 -17.32
N GLU A 61 -26.86 -12.82 -18.55
CA GLU A 61 -26.48 -13.71 -19.67
C GLU A 61 -24.97 -13.64 -19.96
N ALA A 62 -24.39 -12.43 -19.99
CA ALA A 62 -22.97 -12.24 -20.21
C ALA A 62 -22.12 -12.83 -19.05
N TRP A 63 -22.57 -12.67 -17.80
CA TRP A 63 -21.89 -13.27 -16.64
C TRP A 63 -21.94 -14.79 -16.69
N CYS A 64 -23.09 -15.39 -17.02
CA CYS A 64 -23.22 -16.83 -17.21
C CYS A 64 -22.27 -17.35 -18.29
N ALA A 65 -22.19 -16.66 -19.43
CA ALA A 65 -21.28 -17.04 -20.51
C ALA A 65 -19.80 -16.99 -20.08
N GLU A 66 -19.40 -15.95 -19.35
CA GLU A 66 -18.04 -15.79 -18.84
C GLU A 66 -17.70 -16.88 -17.81
N ILE A 67 -18.60 -17.19 -16.88
CA ILE A 67 -18.42 -18.28 -15.90
C ILE A 67 -18.20 -19.62 -16.63
N VAL A 68 -19.00 -19.91 -17.65
CA VAL A 68 -18.86 -21.14 -18.45
C VAL A 68 -17.52 -21.15 -19.20
N ALA A 69 -17.08 -20.02 -19.76
CA ALA A 69 -15.78 -19.92 -20.44
C ALA A 69 -14.60 -20.16 -19.48
N VAL A 70 -14.67 -19.57 -18.28
CA VAL A 70 -13.69 -19.79 -17.21
C VAL A 70 -13.67 -21.26 -16.78
N ALA A 71 -14.85 -21.85 -16.53
CA ALA A 71 -14.98 -23.26 -16.17
C ALA A 71 -14.43 -24.20 -17.27
N GLU A 72 -14.65 -23.88 -18.54
CA GLU A 72 -14.09 -24.61 -19.68
C GLU A 72 -12.55 -24.58 -19.64
N GLY A 73 -11.96 -23.41 -19.40
CA GLY A 73 -10.51 -23.26 -19.24
C GLY A 73 -9.92 -24.08 -18.09
N LEU A 74 -10.69 -24.29 -17.01
CA LEU A 74 -10.28 -25.09 -15.86
C LEU A 74 -10.27 -26.60 -16.13
N THR A 75 -11.05 -27.09 -17.11
CA THR A 75 -11.15 -28.54 -17.40
C THR A 75 -9.82 -29.18 -17.80
N GLY A 76 -8.90 -28.40 -18.37
CA GLY A 76 -7.55 -28.86 -18.77
C GLY A 76 -6.44 -28.56 -17.76
N GLN A 77 -6.73 -27.84 -16.66
CA GLN A 77 -5.72 -27.44 -15.68
C GLN A 77 -5.47 -28.52 -14.63
N PRO A 78 -4.23 -28.66 -14.11
CA PRO A 78 -3.94 -29.55 -13.00
C PRO A 78 -4.73 -29.16 -11.75
N VAL A 79 -5.02 -30.16 -10.91
CA VAL A 79 -5.61 -29.95 -9.58
C VAL A 79 -4.65 -29.19 -8.68
N SER A 80 -5.20 -28.49 -7.68
CA SER A 80 -4.39 -27.80 -6.68
C SER A 80 -3.52 -28.77 -5.87
N THR A 81 -2.34 -28.30 -5.47
CA THR A 81 -1.37 -29.07 -4.68
C THR A 81 -1.10 -28.39 -3.34
N TYR A 82 -0.77 -29.16 -2.32
CA TYR A 82 -0.39 -28.62 -1.01
C TYR A 82 0.93 -27.85 -1.14
N THR A 83 0.85 -26.52 -1.18
CA THR A 83 2.01 -25.65 -1.37
C THR A 83 1.87 -24.42 -0.49
N LEU A 84 2.85 -24.23 0.39
CA LEU A 84 2.89 -23.08 1.28
C LEU A 84 3.68 -21.95 0.62
N SER A 85 3.02 -20.81 0.42
CA SER A 85 3.65 -19.56 -0.02
C SER A 85 3.75 -18.61 1.17
N GLY A 86 4.95 -18.12 1.48
CA GLY A 86 5.17 -17.31 2.68
C GLY A 86 4.78 -18.02 3.99
N GLY A 87 4.82 -19.36 4.01
CA GLY A 87 4.37 -20.18 5.13
C GLY A 87 2.84 -20.29 5.28
N ARG A 88 2.06 -19.97 4.24
CA ARG A 88 0.59 -20.01 4.25
C ARG A 88 0.05 -20.84 3.08
N LEU A 89 -1.04 -21.57 3.28
CA LEU A 89 -1.80 -22.29 2.26
C LEU A 89 -2.88 -21.40 1.60
N LEU A 90 -3.10 -20.18 2.12
CA LEU A 90 -4.19 -19.26 1.73
C LEU A 90 -4.37 -19.08 0.22
N ALA A 91 -3.28 -18.91 -0.53
CA ALA A 91 -3.34 -18.73 -1.98
C ALA A 91 -3.96 -19.96 -2.67
N VAL A 92 -3.68 -21.16 -2.17
CA VAL A 92 -4.28 -22.42 -2.65
C VAL A 92 -5.74 -22.48 -2.25
N SER A 93 -6.10 -22.16 -0.99
CA SER A 93 -7.51 -22.15 -0.55
C SER A 93 -8.38 -21.23 -1.41
N ARG A 94 -7.86 -20.03 -1.75
CA ARG A 94 -8.55 -19.04 -2.61
C ARG A 94 -8.73 -19.52 -4.05
N GLU A 95 -7.70 -20.15 -4.61
CA GLU A 95 -7.77 -20.75 -5.95
C GLU A 95 -8.81 -21.87 -5.99
N VAL A 96 -8.84 -22.74 -4.97
CA VAL A 96 -9.83 -23.82 -4.87
C VAL A 96 -11.24 -23.25 -4.76
N LEU A 97 -11.44 -22.20 -3.95
CA LEU A 97 -12.74 -21.55 -3.84
C LEU A 97 -13.22 -20.98 -5.18
N HIS A 98 -12.34 -20.28 -5.90
CA HIS A 98 -12.63 -19.80 -7.25
C HIS A 98 -13.06 -20.96 -8.16
N ARG A 99 -12.32 -22.07 -8.17
CA ARG A 99 -12.61 -23.25 -9.00
C ARG A 99 -13.95 -23.88 -8.64
N VAL A 100 -14.25 -24.03 -7.35
CA VAL A 100 -15.50 -24.60 -6.87
C VAL A 100 -16.69 -23.82 -7.39
N TYR A 101 -16.75 -22.51 -7.13
CA TYR A 101 -17.86 -21.69 -7.59
C TYR A 101 -17.98 -21.66 -9.12
N SER A 102 -16.86 -21.59 -9.84
CA SER A 102 -16.87 -21.55 -11.31
C SER A 102 -17.42 -22.85 -11.90
N LEU A 103 -16.89 -24.00 -11.46
CA LEU A 103 -17.28 -25.32 -11.97
C LEU A 103 -18.69 -25.72 -11.51
N ALA A 104 -19.06 -25.43 -10.27
CA ALA A 104 -20.39 -25.70 -9.75
C ALA A 104 -21.45 -24.87 -10.47
N THR A 105 -21.20 -23.57 -10.64
CA THR A 105 -22.14 -22.68 -11.36
C THR A 105 -22.23 -23.05 -12.84
N ALA A 106 -21.12 -23.37 -13.51
CA ALA A 106 -21.15 -23.84 -14.89
C ALA A 106 -21.93 -25.16 -15.04
N TRP A 107 -21.79 -26.10 -14.09
CA TRP A 107 -22.61 -27.30 -14.06
C TRP A 107 -24.10 -26.99 -13.89
N ILE A 108 -24.46 -26.10 -12.95
CA ILE A 108 -25.84 -25.64 -12.77
C ILE A 108 -26.37 -25.01 -14.06
N LEU A 109 -25.60 -24.17 -14.74
CA LEU A 109 -26.07 -23.47 -15.95
C LEU A 109 -26.24 -24.38 -17.18
N THR A 110 -25.43 -25.44 -17.30
CA THR A 110 -25.30 -26.20 -18.57
C THR A 110 -25.70 -27.66 -18.49
N ASP A 111 -25.80 -28.23 -17.28
CA ASP A 111 -25.90 -29.68 -17.02
C ASP A 111 -24.77 -30.51 -17.69
N ASP A 112 -23.64 -29.90 -18.09
CA ASP A 112 -22.52 -30.62 -18.70
C ASP A 112 -21.72 -31.41 -17.64
N PRO A 113 -21.66 -32.76 -17.72
CA PRO A 113 -21.00 -33.59 -16.73
C PRO A 113 -19.49 -33.38 -16.63
N ARG A 114 -18.85 -32.73 -17.62
CA ARG A 114 -17.41 -32.41 -17.57
C ARG A 114 -17.08 -31.48 -16.41
N TYR A 115 -17.94 -30.51 -16.11
CA TYR A 115 -17.70 -29.55 -15.03
C TYR A 115 -17.81 -30.22 -13.66
N ALA A 116 -18.83 -31.05 -13.43
CA ALA A 116 -18.94 -31.84 -12.19
C ALA A 116 -17.79 -32.84 -12.02
N THR A 117 -17.33 -33.47 -13.11
CA THR A 117 -16.17 -34.37 -13.09
C THR A 117 -14.90 -33.63 -12.70
N ARG A 118 -14.65 -32.46 -13.30
CA ARG A 118 -13.48 -31.63 -12.97
C ARG A 118 -13.56 -31.08 -11.54
N LEU A 119 -14.74 -30.71 -11.08
CA LEU A 119 -14.97 -30.26 -9.71
C LEU A 119 -14.64 -31.38 -8.71
N TRP A 120 -15.11 -32.60 -8.96
CA TRP A 120 -14.74 -33.76 -8.13
C TRP A 120 -13.22 -33.96 -8.04
N GLN A 121 -12.50 -33.86 -9.17
CA GLN A 121 -11.04 -33.99 -9.16
C GLN A 121 -10.36 -32.94 -8.27
N GLU A 122 -10.86 -31.70 -8.28
CA GLU A 122 -10.33 -30.64 -7.41
C GLU A 122 -10.58 -30.97 -5.93
N LEU A 123 -11.83 -31.32 -5.60
CA LEU A 123 -12.26 -31.60 -4.23
C LEU A 123 -11.54 -32.82 -3.66
N ASP A 124 -11.46 -33.92 -4.42
CA ASP A 124 -10.74 -35.14 -4.03
C ASP A 124 -9.26 -34.85 -3.72
N ALA A 125 -8.61 -34.01 -4.54
CA ALA A 125 -7.21 -33.65 -4.33
C ALA A 125 -6.98 -32.87 -3.02
N VAL A 126 -7.83 -31.88 -2.72
CA VAL A 126 -7.67 -31.05 -1.51
C VAL A 126 -8.15 -31.75 -0.24
N CYS A 127 -9.10 -32.68 -0.35
CA CYS A 127 -9.49 -33.58 0.74
C CYS A 127 -8.39 -34.62 1.06
N ALA A 128 -7.45 -34.86 0.14
CA ALA A 128 -6.31 -35.74 0.35
C ALA A 128 -5.07 -35.02 0.91
N PHE A 129 -5.16 -33.71 1.18
CA PHE A 129 -4.09 -32.98 1.85
C PHE A 129 -3.89 -33.51 3.29
N PRO A 130 -2.68 -33.36 3.87
CA PRO A 130 -2.45 -33.82 5.24
C PRO A 130 -3.32 -33.08 6.27
N ASP A 131 -3.58 -31.80 6.00
CA ASP A 131 -4.46 -30.90 6.74
C ASP A 131 -4.82 -29.70 5.84
N TRP A 132 -5.60 -28.74 6.35
CA TRP A 132 -5.81 -27.43 5.73
C TRP A 132 -5.05 -26.32 6.45
N HIS A 133 -3.86 -26.65 6.97
CA HIS A 133 -2.91 -25.76 7.62
C HIS A 133 -3.48 -24.92 8.80
N PRO A 134 -3.96 -25.56 9.88
CA PRO A 134 -4.65 -24.89 10.98
C PRO A 134 -3.79 -23.93 11.82
N SER A 135 -2.46 -23.90 11.63
CA SER A 135 -1.56 -22.91 12.24
C SER A 135 -1.79 -21.49 11.71
N HIS A 136 -2.31 -21.35 10.49
CA HIS A 136 -2.79 -20.09 9.92
C HIS A 136 -4.27 -20.27 9.55
N PHE A 137 -5.16 -20.03 10.52
CA PHE A 137 -6.53 -20.53 10.47
C PHE A 137 -7.41 -19.99 9.33
N LEU A 138 -7.05 -18.85 8.71
CA LEU A 138 -7.70 -18.40 7.48
C LEU A 138 -7.59 -19.46 6.37
N ASP A 139 -6.47 -20.18 6.28
CA ASP A 139 -6.25 -21.24 5.28
C ASP A 139 -7.31 -22.34 5.42
N THR A 140 -7.55 -22.75 6.66
CA THR A 140 -8.53 -23.78 7.04
C THR A 140 -9.95 -23.29 6.81
N ALA A 141 -10.26 -22.06 7.20
CA ALA A 141 -11.59 -21.49 7.07
C ALA A 141 -12.01 -21.32 5.61
N GLU A 142 -11.15 -20.74 4.77
CA GLU A 142 -11.44 -20.55 3.34
C GLU A 142 -11.54 -21.90 2.61
N MET A 143 -10.70 -22.89 2.95
CA MET A 143 -10.80 -24.23 2.36
C MET A 143 -12.07 -24.96 2.79
N THR A 144 -12.47 -24.84 4.06
CA THR A 144 -13.73 -25.41 4.58
C THR A 144 -14.92 -24.83 3.84
N HIS A 145 -14.95 -23.51 3.62
CA HIS A 145 -15.96 -22.85 2.80
C HIS A 145 -16.02 -23.45 1.39
N ALA A 146 -14.87 -23.60 0.72
CA ALA A 146 -14.83 -24.15 -0.64
C ALA A 146 -15.41 -25.58 -0.70
N VAL A 147 -14.96 -26.46 0.18
CA VAL A 147 -15.41 -27.86 0.18
C VAL A 147 -16.87 -27.97 0.58
N ALA A 148 -17.34 -27.14 1.53
CA ALA A 148 -18.74 -27.09 1.95
C ALA A 148 -19.69 -26.70 0.80
N ILE A 149 -19.36 -25.67 0.00
CA ILE A 149 -20.15 -25.27 -1.17
C ILE A 149 -20.16 -26.37 -2.24
N GLY A 150 -19.00 -26.96 -2.55
CA GLY A 150 -18.90 -28.04 -3.53
C GLY A 150 -19.68 -29.30 -3.12
N TYR A 151 -19.71 -29.61 -1.82
CA TYR A 151 -20.51 -30.68 -1.24
C TYR A 151 -22.01 -30.38 -1.33
N ASP A 152 -22.43 -29.21 -0.85
CA ASP A 152 -23.84 -28.83 -0.68
C ASP A 152 -24.56 -28.65 -2.03
N TRP A 153 -23.98 -27.88 -2.95
CA TRP A 153 -24.63 -27.53 -4.22
C TRP A 153 -24.76 -28.72 -5.17
N LEU A 154 -23.84 -29.68 -5.11
CA LEU A 154 -23.85 -30.88 -5.93
C LEU A 154 -24.18 -32.16 -5.14
N TYR A 155 -24.74 -32.02 -3.93
CA TYR A 155 -25.04 -33.14 -3.03
C TYR A 155 -25.78 -34.31 -3.72
N GLY A 156 -26.79 -33.97 -4.52
CA GLY A 156 -27.61 -34.93 -5.27
C GLY A 156 -26.89 -35.59 -6.46
N HIS A 157 -25.80 -35.00 -6.96
CA HIS A 157 -24.97 -35.56 -8.03
C HIS A 157 -23.92 -36.55 -7.48
N TRP A 158 -23.42 -36.31 -6.27
CA TRP A 158 -22.36 -37.13 -5.67
C TRP A 158 -22.83 -38.56 -5.34
N THR A 159 -21.93 -39.53 -5.54
CA THR A 159 -22.13 -40.88 -5.00
C THR A 159 -21.95 -40.88 -3.48
N SER A 160 -22.48 -41.89 -2.78
CA SER A 160 -22.27 -42.02 -1.33
C SER A 160 -20.80 -42.10 -0.93
N ALA A 161 -19.94 -42.68 -1.77
CA ALA A 161 -18.50 -42.74 -1.51
C ALA A 161 -17.84 -41.36 -1.63
N GLN A 162 -18.21 -40.60 -2.67
CA GLN A 162 -17.72 -39.23 -2.86
C GLN A 162 -18.17 -38.33 -1.71
N ARG A 163 -19.44 -38.41 -1.31
CA ARG A 163 -19.95 -37.68 -0.14
C ARG A 163 -19.15 -38.01 1.12
N GLY A 164 -18.90 -39.29 1.40
CA GLY A 164 -18.10 -39.70 2.57
C GLY A 164 -16.68 -39.10 2.61
N VAL A 165 -16.03 -38.90 1.46
CA VAL A 165 -14.72 -38.22 1.39
C VAL A 165 -14.84 -36.75 1.80
N LEU A 166 -15.84 -36.04 1.24
CA LEU A 166 -16.06 -34.62 1.53
C LEU A 166 -16.50 -34.39 2.99
N GLU A 167 -17.42 -35.21 3.49
CA GLU A 167 -17.90 -35.21 4.87
C GLU A 167 -16.74 -35.38 5.86
N THR A 168 -15.89 -36.39 5.63
CA THR A 168 -14.72 -36.67 6.48
C THR A 168 -13.75 -35.50 6.48
N ALA A 169 -13.45 -34.93 5.30
CA ALA A 169 -12.51 -33.81 5.21
C ALA A 169 -13.03 -32.54 5.89
N ILE A 170 -14.32 -32.21 5.73
CA ILE A 170 -14.96 -31.06 6.43
C ILE A 170 -14.86 -31.26 7.94
N ILE A 171 -15.15 -32.46 8.44
CA ILE A 171 -15.11 -32.79 9.86
C ILE A 171 -13.68 -32.77 10.42
N ASP A 172 -12.74 -33.45 9.78
CA ASP A 172 -11.40 -33.68 10.31
C ASP A 172 -10.48 -32.47 10.11
N HIS A 173 -10.45 -31.90 8.89
CA HIS A 173 -9.54 -30.81 8.54
C HIS A 173 -10.12 -29.43 8.83
N GLY A 174 -11.44 -29.29 8.89
CA GLY A 174 -12.14 -28.04 9.21
C GLY A 174 -12.61 -27.99 10.66
N LEU A 175 -13.77 -28.62 10.94
CA LEU A 175 -14.52 -28.44 12.18
C LEU A 175 -13.74 -28.91 13.43
N SER A 176 -13.17 -30.11 13.39
CA SER A 176 -12.38 -30.66 14.50
C SER A 176 -11.10 -29.85 14.74
N ALA A 177 -10.51 -29.31 13.68
CA ALA A 177 -9.33 -28.45 13.76
C ALA A 177 -9.62 -27.08 14.41
N ALA A 178 -10.88 -26.64 14.42
CA ALA A 178 -11.32 -25.41 15.08
C ALA A 178 -11.44 -25.52 16.61
N LEU A 179 -11.74 -26.72 17.12
CA LEU A 179 -12.02 -26.93 18.55
C LEU A 179 -10.87 -26.46 19.47
N PRO A 180 -9.58 -26.73 19.18
CA PRO A 180 -8.48 -26.18 19.95
C PRO A 180 -8.44 -24.65 19.94
N ALA A 181 -8.80 -24.00 18.83
CA ALA A 181 -8.78 -22.54 18.74
C ALA A 181 -9.84 -21.94 19.68
N TYR A 182 -11.07 -22.44 19.63
CA TYR A 182 -12.12 -22.04 20.59
C TYR A 182 -11.79 -22.37 22.05
N ALA A 183 -10.93 -23.36 22.30
CA ALA A 183 -10.39 -23.67 23.62
C ALA A 183 -9.22 -22.77 24.06
N GLY A 184 -8.83 -21.78 23.24
CA GLY A 184 -7.81 -20.78 23.55
C GLY A 184 -6.40 -21.11 23.07
N SER A 185 -6.21 -22.12 22.21
CA SER A 185 -4.89 -22.39 21.60
C SER A 185 -4.50 -21.34 20.56
N GLN A 186 -5.48 -20.59 20.04
CA GLN A 186 -5.30 -19.49 19.10
C GLN A 186 -6.17 -18.31 19.51
N PRO A 187 -5.74 -17.07 19.23
CA PRO A 187 -6.41 -15.88 19.72
C PRO A 187 -7.56 -15.36 18.82
N TRP A 188 -7.65 -15.84 17.57
CA TRP A 188 -8.64 -15.35 16.60
C TRP A 188 -10.11 -15.40 17.06
N PRO A 189 -10.58 -16.38 17.87
CA PRO A 189 -11.99 -16.38 18.32
C PRO A 189 -12.32 -15.21 19.26
N ALA A 190 -11.31 -14.55 19.82
CA ALA A 190 -11.46 -13.40 20.72
C ALA A 190 -11.04 -12.07 20.08
N TRP A 191 -10.56 -12.09 18.84
CA TRP A 191 -10.19 -10.87 18.13
C TRP A 191 -11.45 -10.15 17.60
N PRO A 192 -11.52 -8.81 17.68
CA PRO A 192 -12.65 -8.03 17.16
C PRO A 192 -12.38 -7.51 15.74
N ASN A 193 -11.79 -8.36 14.89
CA ASN A 193 -11.34 -7.98 13.54
C ASN A 193 -11.80 -9.01 12.49
N ASN A 194 -11.38 -8.83 11.23
CA ASN A 194 -11.76 -9.66 10.10
C ASN A 194 -11.51 -11.16 10.33
N TRP A 195 -10.44 -11.53 11.04
CA TRP A 195 -10.12 -12.95 11.27
C TRP A 195 -11.24 -13.69 11.97
N ASN A 196 -11.88 -13.07 12.96
CA ASN A 196 -12.99 -13.68 13.68
C ASN A 196 -14.17 -13.95 12.74
N ILE A 197 -14.56 -12.97 11.92
CA ILE A 197 -15.68 -13.10 10.98
C ILE A 197 -15.37 -14.15 9.90
N VAL A 198 -14.18 -14.11 9.31
CA VAL A 198 -13.77 -15.03 8.23
C VAL A 198 -13.67 -16.46 8.75
N CYS A 199 -13.00 -16.67 9.88
CA CYS A 199 -12.82 -18.00 10.45
C CYS A 199 -14.17 -18.61 10.86
N ASN A 200 -15.01 -17.85 11.57
CA ASN A 200 -16.34 -18.31 11.95
C ASN A 200 -17.24 -18.52 10.73
N GLY A 201 -17.17 -17.68 9.70
CA GLY A 201 -17.96 -17.84 8.46
C GLY A 201 -17.68 -19.17 7.76
N GLY A 202 -16.40 -19.54 7.61
CA GLY A 202 -16.02 -20.84 7.06
C GLY A 202 -16.47 -22.03 7.92
N MET A 203 -16.33 -21.92 9.24
CA MET A 203 -16.76 -22.98 10.17
C MET A 203 -18.29 -23.15 10.22
N VAL A 204 -19.06 -22.05 10.19
CA VAL A 204 -20.52 -22.09 10.12
C VAL A 204 -20.98 -22.75 8.83
N ALA A 205 -20.40 -22.38 7.68
CA ALA A 205 -20.71 -23.02 6.41
C ALA A 205 -20.43 -24.54 6.42
N GLY A 206 -19.28 -24.95 6.97
CA GLY A 206 -18.93 -26.36 7.15
C GLY A 206 -19.89 -27.11 8.08
N ALA A 207 -20.21 -26.55 9.24
CA ALA A 207 -21.11 -27.14 10.22
C ALA A 207 -22.53 -27.32 9.67
N LEU A 208 -23.05 -26.30 8.99
CA LEU A 208 -24.33 -26.38 8.30
C LEU A 208 -24.29 -27.42 7.16
N ALA A 209 -23.18 -27.58 6.44
CA ALA A 209 -23.06 -28.58 5.39
C ALA A 209 -23.20 -30.01 5.92
N VAL A 210 -22.60 -30.35 7.06
CA VAL A 210 -22.55 -31.75 7.57
C VAL A 210 -23.42 -32.01 8.81
N ALA A 211 -24.38 -31.13 9.09
CA ALA A 211 -25.23 -31.21 10.27
C ALA A 211 -26.05 -32.51 10.39
N ASP A 212 -26.36 -33.17 9.27
CA ASP A 212 -27.04 -34.46 9.21
C ASP A 212 -26.11 -35.68 9.35
N VAL A 213 -24.78 -35.45 9.35
CA VAL A 213 -23.74 -36.47 9.47
C VAL A 213 -23.20 -36.54 10.90
N ASP A 214 -22.80 -35.39 11.46
CA ASP A 214 -22.38 -35.26 12.87
C ASP A 214 -23.05 -34.04 13.50
N THR A 215 -24.30 -34.26 13.94
CA THR A 215 -25.15 -33.19 14.51
C THR A 215 -24.56 -32.60 15.78
N ASP A 216 -23.94 -33.40 16.64
CA ASP A 216 -23.41 -32.93 17.92
C ASP A 216 -22.19 -32.01 17.70
N LEU A 217 -21.27 -32.39 16.80
CA LEU A 217 -20.14 -31.54 16.44
C LEU A 217 -20.60 -30.26 15.72
N ALA A 218 -21.53 -30.36 14.77
CA ALA A 218 -22.05 -29.21 14.05
C ALA A 218 -22.68 -28.19 14.99
N GLU A 219 -23.54 -28.62 15.93
CA GLU A 219 -24.14 -27.73 16.92
C GLU A 219 -23.11 -27.14 17.89
N ASP A 220 -22.09 -27.90 18.30
CA ASP A 220 -21.02 -27.37 19.16
C ASP A 220 -20.22 -26.27 18.45
N ILE A 221 -19.89 -26.44 17.16
CA ILE A 221 -19.22 -25.42 16.36
C ILE A 221 -20.11 -24.19 16.18
N LEU A 222 -21.39 -24.36 15.82
CA LEU A 222 -22.33 -23.24 15.67
C LEU A 222 -22.45 -22.44 16.96
N ALA A 223 -22.59 -23.11 18.11
CA ALA A 223 -22.67 -22.46 19.41
C ALA A 223 -21.41 -21.66 19.74
N LYS A 224 -20.21 -22.21 19.47
CA LYS A 224 -18.93 -21.50 19.72
C LYS A 224 -18.72 -20.33 18.77
N ALA A 225 -19.04 -20.49 17.48
CA ALA A 225 -18.93 -19.43 16.49
C ALA A 225 -19.84 -18.25 16.85
N LEU A 226 -21.10 -18.52 17.19
CA LEU A 226 -22.08 -17.49 17.57
C LEU A 226 -21.75 -16.82 18.89
N ALA A 227 -21.09 -17.51 19.83
CA ALA A 227 -20.56 -16.86 21.04
C ALA A 227 -19.34 -15.96 20.75
N SER A 228 -18.60 -16.22 19.67
CA SER A 228 -17.36 -15.52 19.30
C SER A 228 -17.60 -14.26 18.45
N LEU A 229 -18.59 -14.29 17.56
CA LEU A 229 -18.86 -13.26 16.56
C LEU A 229 -19.20 -11.86 17.10
N PRO A 230 -19.96 -11.67 18.19
CA PRO A 230 -20.37 -10.34 18.64
C PRO A 230 -19.21 -9.35 18.78
N LEU A 231 -18.05 -9.82 19.25
CA LEU A 231 -16.84 -9.03 19.41
C LEU A 231 -16.39 -8.33 18.12
N ALA A 232 -16.47 -9.03 16.99
CA ALA A 232 -16.04 -8.51 15.70
C ALA A 232 -17.16 -7.82 14.93
N LEU A 233 -18.41 -8.24 15.12
CA LEU A 233 -19.56 -7.62 14.46
C LEU A 233 -19.88 -6.22 15.00
N GLU A 234 -19.46 -5.92 16.24
CA GLU A 234 -19.46 -4.56 16.78
C GLU A 234 -18.74 -3.55 15.89
N ALA A 235 -17.76 -4.00 15.08
CA ALA A 235 -16.94 -3.14 14.24
C ALA A 235 -17.75 -2.31 13.24
N TYR A 236 -18.87 -2.85 12.73
CA TYR A 236 -19.74 -2.16 11.75
C TYR A 236 -20.58 -1.03 12.36
N GLY A 237 -20.82 -1.05 13.68
CA GLY A 237 -21.70 -0.08 14.32
C GLY A 237 -21.01 1.25 14.68
N PRO A 238 -21.72 2.38 14.70
CA PRO A 238 -23.16 2.52 14.43
C PRO A 238 -23.49 2.91 12.98
N ASP A 239 -22.50 3.31 12.18
CA ASP A 239 -22.68 4.00 10.90
C ASP A 239 -22.17 3.23 9.68
N GLY A 240 -21.86 1.94 9.87
CA GLY A 240 -21.47 1.03 8.79
C GLY A 240 -19.98 1.08 8.41
N GLY A 241 -19.19 1.99 8.98
CA GLY A 241 -17.76 2.08 8.73
C GLY A 241 -16.97 0.94 9.38
N TYR A 242 -15.86 0.52 8.76
CA TYR A 242 -15.02 -0.56 9.26
C TYR A 242 -13.61 -0.10 9.69
N PRO A 243 -13.19 -0.35 10.94
CA PRO A 243 -11.92 0.15 11.48
C PRO A 243 -10.67 -0.30 10.72
N GLU A 244 -10.64 -1.51 10.16
CA GLU A 244 -9.47 -2.02 9.41
C GLU A 244 -9.30 -1.41 8.00
N GLY A 245 -10.19 -0.49 7.62
CA GLY A 245 -10.20 0.14 6.31
C GLY A 245 -10.96 -0.65 5.25
N PRO A 246 -11.07 -0.10 4.02
CA PRO A 246 -11.98 -0.61 3.00
C PRO A 246 -11.62 -2.00 2.46
N ALA A 247 -10.33 -2.35 2.37
CA ALA A 247 -9.92 -3.65 1.89
C ALA A 247 -10.32 -4.79 2.84
N TYR A 248 -10.18 -4.55 4.14
CA TYR A 248 -10.57 -5.51 5.17
C TYR A 248 -12.06 -5.48 5.50
N TRP A 249 -12.73 -4.34 5.28
CA TRP A 249 -14.19 -4.29 5.17
C TRP A 249 -14.66 -5.27 4.09
N GLU A 250 -14.13 -5.18 2.87
CA GLU A 250 -14.54 -6.06 1.77
C GLU A 250 -14.31 -7.53 2.11
N TYR A 251 -13.17 -7.85 2.73
CA TYR A 251 -12.84 -9.22 3.11
C TYR A 251 -13.75 -9.77 4.22
N ALA A 252 -13.98 -9.00 5.29
CA ALA A 252 -14.86 -9.39 6.38
C ALA A 252 -16.33 -9.48 5.93
N PHE A 253 -16.76 -8.54 5.09
CA PHE A 253 -18.15 -8.44 4.64
C PHE A 253 -18.57 -9.63 3.77
N LYS A 254 -17.66 -10.14 2.91
CA LYS A 254 -17.85 -11.40 2.16
C LYS A 254 -18.26 -12.56 3.06
N TYR A 255 -17.54 -12.72 4.17
CA TYR A 255 -17.77 -13.81 5.11
C TYR A 255 -18.94 -13.56 6.06
N LEU A 256 -19.25 -12.30 6.34
CA LEU A 256 -20.49 -11.95 7.04
C LEU A 256 -21.71 -12.38 6.21
N VAL A 257 -21.74 -12.05 4.92
CA VAL A 257 -22.85 -12.44 4.04
C VAL A 257 -22.90 -13.96 3.85
N LEU A 258 -21.76 -14.64 3.68
CA LEU A 258 -21.71 -16.10 3.67
C LEU A 258 -22.40 -16.71 4.91
N LEU A 259 -22.05 -16.18 6.08
CA LEU A 259 -22.55 -16.65 7.36
C LEU A 259 -24.06 -16.41 7.50
N VAL A 260 -24.50 -15.17 7.29
CA VAL A 260 -25.89 -14.74 7.47
C VAL A 260 -26.80 -15.46 6.48
N ALA A 261 -26.43 -15.44 5.19
CA ALA A 261 -27.23 -16.07 4.15
C ALA A 261 -27.33 -17.59 4.33
N SER A 262 -26.25 -18.25 4.77
CA SER A 262 -26.27 -19.70 5.00
C SER A 262 -27.07 -20.09 6.24
N LEU A 263 -26.99 -19.31 7.32
CA LEU A 263 -27.85 -19.53 8.50
C LEU A 263 -29.32 -19.37 8.13
N GLU A 264 -29.66 -18.30 7.42
CA GLU A 264 -31.03 -18.02 7.00
C GLU A 264 -31.56 -19.12 6.07
N SER A 265 -30.79 -19.55 5.07
CA SER A 265 -31.22 -20.60 4.14
C SER A 265 -31.31 -21.99 4.79
N ALA A 266 -30.44 -22.29 5.75
CA ALA A 266 -30.39 -23.61 6.40
C ALA A 266 -31.34 -23.73 7.59
N THR A 267 -31.64 -22.64 8.30
CA THR A 267 -32.42 -22.67 9.56
C THR A 267 -33.69 -21.83 9.53
N GLY A 268 -33.82 -20.91 8.57
CA GLY A 268 -34.90 -19.93 8.49
C GLY A 268 -34.71 -18.71 9.41
N ASP A 269 -33.55 -18.59 10.06
CA ASP A 269 -33.17 -17.51 10.96
C ASP A 269 -31.69 -17.17 10.76
N ASP A 270 -31.31 -15.91 10.87
CA ASP A 270 -29.93 -15.42 10.82
C ASP A 270 -29.37 -15.11 12.22
N GLU A 271 -30.10 -15.50 13.27
CA GLU A 271 -29.80 -15.26 14.68
C GLU A 271 -29.82 -13.76 15.05
N GLY A 272 -30.45 -12.92 14.22
CA GLY A 272 -30.50 -11.47 14.38
C GLY A 272 -29.20 -10.76 14.03
N ILE A 273 -28.29 -11.41 13.30
CA ILE A 273 -27.00 -10.84 12.91
C ILE A 273 -27.17 -9.70 11.91
N ALA A 274 -28.07 -9.84 10.92
CA ALA A 274 -28.30 -8.78 9.94
C ALA A 274 -28.96 -7.53 10.55
N ASP A 275 -29.62 -7.67 11.69
CA ASP A 275 -30.28 -6.58 12.42
C ASP A 275 -29.31 -5.81 13.35
N LEU A 276 -28.02 -6.18 13.39
CA LEU A 276 -27.03 -5.48 14.22
C LEU A 276 -26.77 -4.05 13.72
N PRO A 277 -26.54 -3.08 14.64
CA PRO A 277 -26.29 -1.70 14.27
C PRO A 277 -25.15 -1.56 13.25
N GLY A 278 -25.41 -0.82 12.16
CA GLY A 278 -24.44 -0.56 11.10
C GLY A 278 -24.35 -1.63 10.00
N VAL A 279 -24.90 -2.84 10.18
CA VAL A 279 -24.83 -3.88 9.13
C VAL A 279 -25.64 -3.49 7.89
N ALA A 280 -26.86 -2.97 8.08
CA ALA A 280 -27.69 -2.49 6.97
C ALA A 280 -27.10 -1.25 6.26
N ASP A 281 -26.35 -0.43 7.01
CA ASP A 281 -25.76 0.82 6.52
C ASP A 281 -24.33 0.63 5.97
N THR A 282 -23.73 -0.56 6.14
CA THR A 282 -22.30 -0.77 5.80
C THR A 282 -21.98 -0.61 4.31
N GLY A 283 -22.99 -0.71 3.44
CA GLY A 283 -22.85 -0.40 2.01
C GLY A 283 -22.53 1.07 1.73
N ASP A 284 -22.86 1.99 2.64
CA ASP A 284 -22.51 3.41 2.52
C ASP A 284 -21.00 3.63 2.57
N PHE A 285 -20.27 2.77 3.28
CA PHE A 285 -18.83 2.87 3.43
C PHE A 285 -18.09 2.79 2.08
N PRO A 286 -18.13 1.68 1.32
CA PRO A 286 -17.53 1.63 0.00
C PRO A 286 -18.14 2.63 -1.00
N LEU A 287 -19.46 2.88 -0.94
CA LEU A 287 -20.16 3.82 -1.83
C LEU A 287 -19.57 5.23 -1.72
N HIS A 288 -19.40 5.71 -0.49
CA HIS A 288 -18.90 7.06 -0.24
C HIS A 288 -17.39 7.19 -0.28
N LEU A 289 -16.63 6.12 0.03
CA LEU A 289 -15.16 6.12 -0.08
C LEU A 289 -14.69 5.98 -1.53
N THR A 290 -15.53 5.51 -2.43
CA THR A 290 -15.23 5.41 -3.86
C THR A 290 -15.41 6.77 -4.54
N GLY A 291 -14.30 7.28 -5.07
CA GLY A 291 -14.27 8.51 -5.84
C GLY A 291 -14.87 8.36 -7.23
N PRO A 292 -15.06 9.46 -7.97
CA PRO A 292 -15.64 9.47 -9.31
C PRO A 292 -14.78 8.75 -10.35
N THR A 293 -13.48 8.57 -10.06
CA THR A 293 -12.55 7.76 -10.85
C THR A 293 -12.80 6.25 -10.73
N GLY A 294 -13.71 5.81 -9.86
CA GLY A 294 -13.92 4.41 -9.49
C GLY A 294 -12.93 3.90 -8.44
N LEU A 295 -11.87 4.65 -8.12
CA LEU A 295 -10.88 4.23 -7.14
C LEU A 295 -11.35 4.53 -5.71
N ILE A 296 -11.16 3.58 -4.78
CA ILE A 296 -11.49 3.78 -3.36
C ILE A 296 -10.43 4.59 -2.61
N PHE A 297 -10.81 5.36 -1.59
CA PHE A 297 -9.88 5.93 -0.61
C PHE A 297 -9.27 4.81 0.24
N ASN A 298 -8.16 4.23 -0.25
CA ASN A 298 -7.57 2.98 0.20
C ASN A 298 -6.59 3.11 1.37
N TYR A 299 -6.88 3.97 2.35
CA TYR A 299 -6.04 4.12 3.54
C TYR A 299 -5.77 2.77 4.21
N TYR A 300 -4.71 2.69 5.01
CA TYR A 300 -4.21 1.45 5.64
C TYR A 300 -3.67 0.44 4.60
N ASP A 301 -3.71 -0.85 4.94
CA ASP A 301 -3.36 -1.93 4.02
C ASP A 301 -4.45 -2.16 2.93
N GLY A 302 -4.68 -1.14 2.10
CA GLY A 302 -5.61 -1.17 0.98
C GLY A 302 -4.92 -0.98 -0.37
N ALA A 303 -5.45 -1.62 -1.41
CA ALA A 303 -5.04 -1.36 -2.79
C ALA A 303 -5.82 -0.17 -3.37
N ASN A 304 -5.18 0.63 -4.21
CA ASN A 304 -5.82 1.72 -4.95
C ASN A 304 -6.60 1.14 -6.15
N THR A 305 -7.68 0.41 -5.85
CA THR A 305 -8.55 -0.24 -6.85
C THR A 305 -10.01 0.07 -6.57
N PRO A 306 -10.91 -0.18 -7.52
CA PRO A 306 -12.34 -0.17 -7.22
C PRO A 306 -12.74 -1.21 -6.18
N VAL A 307 -13.89 -1.00 -5.56
CA VAL A 307 -14.51 -1.97 -4.65
C VAL A 307 -15.05 -3.14 -5.44
N HIS A 308 -14.82 -4.36 -4.96
CA HIS A 308 -15.26 -5.56 -5.66
C HIS A 308 -16.03 -6.52 -4.75
N ALA A 309 -17.10 -6.03 -4.14
CA ALA A 309 -17.97 -6.76 -3.23
C ALA A 309 -19.35 -7.06 -3.89
N PRO A 310 -19.55 -8.21 -4.56
CA PRO A 310 -20.87 -8.62 -5.05
C PRO A 310 -21.91 -8.75 -3.94
N GLU A 311 -21.45 -8.90 -2.69
CA GLU A 311 -22.28 -8.91 -1.49
C GLU A 311 -23.04 -7.59 -1.26
N LEU A 312 -22.67 -6.51 -1.94
CA LEU A 312 -23.46 -5.27 -1.95
C LEU A 312 -24.83 -5.46 -2.63
N LEU A 313 -24.94 -6.41 -3.57
CA LEU A 313 -26.24 -6.81 -4.14
C LEU A 313 -27.10 -7.55 -3.10
N TRP A 314 -26.50 -8.23 -2.12
CA TRP A 314 -27.24 -8.81 -1.01
C TRP A 314 -27.85 -7.73 -0.11
N LEU A 315 -27.15 -6.61 0.14
CA LEU A 315 -27.73 -5.46 0.86
C LEU A 315 -28.89 -4.84 0.08
N ALA A 316 -28.73 -4.68 -1.23
CA ALA A 316 -29.81 -4.19 -2.09
C ALA A 316 -31.05 -5.09 -1.96
N GLN A 317 -30.89 -6.41 -2.10
CA GLN A 317 -31.98 -7.36 -1.94
C GLN A 317 -32.58 -7.39 -0.53
N ARG A 318 -31.75 -7.37 0.52
CA ARG A 318 -32.21 -7.58 1.91
C ARG A 318 -32.82 -6.34 2.53
N PHE A 319 -32.33 -5.15 2.15
CA PHE A 319 -32.64 -3.87 2.79
C PHE A 319 -33.18 -2.79 1.85
N GLY A 320 -33.29 -3.05 0.53
CA GLY A 320 -33.79 -2.06 -0.44
C GLY A 320 -32.81 -0.90 -0.64
N ARG A 321 -31.52 -1.20 -0.69
CA ARG A 321 -30.42 -0.24 -0.88
C ARG A 321 -29.95 -0.24 -2.33
N ASP A 322 -30.77 0.28 -3.22
CA ASP A 322 -30.56 0.22 -4.67
C ASP A 322 -29.29 0.97 -5.12
N ASP A 323 -28.94 2.05 -4.40
CA ASP A 323 -27.70 2.84 -4.56
C ASP A 323 -26.44 2.03 -4.22
N VAL A 324 -26.53 1.18 -3.20
CA VAL A 324 -25.49 0.22 -2.83
C VAL A 324 -25.42 -0.90 -3.86
N GLY A 325 -26.56 -1.36 -4.38
CA GLY A 325 -26.63 -2.29 -5.49
C GLY A 325 -25.92 -1.77 -6.74
N TRP A 326 -26.07 -0.48 -7.05
CA TRP A 326 -25.39 0.18 -8.17
C TRP A 326 -23.86 0.12 -8.10
N ILE A 327 -23.27 0.47 -6.95
CA ILE A 327 -21.80 0.39 -6.81
C ILE A 327 -21.33 -1.08 -6.80
N GLY A 328 -22.12 -2.00 -6.22
CA GLY A 328 -21.87 -3.43 -6.30
C GLY A 328 -21.82 -3.96 -7.74
N LEU A 329 -22.78 -3.55 -8.57
CA LEU A 329 -22.83 -3.93 -9.98
C LEU A 329 -21.59 -3.42 -10.74
N ARG A 330 -21.25 -2.13 -10.59
CA ARG A 330 -20.06 -1.54 -11.26
C ARG A 330 -18.77 -2.27 -10.88
N GLY A 331 -18.61 -2.57 -9.59
CA GLY A 331 -17.44 -3.29 -9.09
C GLY A 331 -17.27 -4.69 -9.68
N ILE A 332 -18.36 -5.36 -10.04
CA ILE A 332 -18.34 -6.65 -10.76
C ILE A 332 -17.94 -6.43 -12.24
N GLU A 333 -18.53 -5.43 -12.89
CA GLU A 333 -18.30 -5.17 -14.33
C GLU A 333 -16.87 -4.70 -14.64
N GLU A 334 -16.28 -3.88 -13.77
CA GLU A 334 -14.88 -3.41 -13.90
C GLU A 334 -13.87 -4.53 -13.75
N ARG A 335 -14.16 -5.58 -12.97
CA ARG A 335 -13.25 -6.70 -12.74
C ARG A 335 -13.98 -8.04 -12.62
N LYS A 336 -14.30 -8.60 -13.78
CA LYS A 336 -15.00 -9.88 -13.97
C LYS A 336 -14.24 -11.12 -13.48
N SER A 337 -12.91 -11.02 -13.29
CA SER A 337 -12.02 -12.11 -12.84
C SER A 337 -11.47 -11.91 -11.42
N GLY A 338 -11.25 -12.99 -10.65
CA GLY A 338 -10.72 -12.95 -9.27
C GLY A 338 -11.48 -13.93 -8.37
N TRP A 339 -11.57 -13.68 -7.05
CA TRP A 339 -12.59 -14.31 -6.15
C TRP A 339 -13.91 -14.54 -6.91
N PRO A 340 -14.72 -15.59 -6.66
CA PRO A 340 -15.84 -15.98 -7.54
C PRO A 340 -17.01 -14.97 -7.63
N LYS A 341 -16.72 -13.77 -8.12
CA LYS A 341 -17.53 -12.55 -8.09
C LYS A 341 -18.74 -12.68 -8.97
N LEU A 342 -18.59 -13.25 -10.16
CA LEU A 342 -19.70 -13.46 -11.09
C LEU A 342 -20.69 -14.48 -10.52
N ALA A 343 -20.18 -15.60 -9.98
CA ALA A 343 -21.03 -16.62 -9.37
C ALA A 343 -21.74 -16.07 -8.13
N SER A 344 -21.04 -15.39 -7.21
CA SER A 344 -21.64 -14.72 -6.06
C SER A 344 -22.60 -13.60 -6.45
N GLY A 345 -22.30 -12.84 -7.50
CA GLY A 345 -23.15 -11.78 -8.04
C GLY A 345 -24.48 -12.33 -8.52
N LEU A 346 -24.48 -13.43 -9.29
CA LEU A 346 -25.70 -14.09 -9.77
C LEU A 346 -26.62 -14.60 -8.65
N ILE A 347 -26.09 -14.90 -7.46
CA ILE A 347 -26.90 -15.31 -6.31
C ILE A 347 -27.84 -14.17 -5.89
N TRP A 348 -27.34 -12.94 -5.90
CA TRP A 348 -28.00 -11.76 -5.33
C TRP A 348 -28.56 -10.78 -6.34
N TYR A 349 -28.11 -10.86 -7.60
CA TYR A 349 -28.48 -9.91 -8.65
C TYR A 349 -29.99 -9.89 -8.89
N ASP A 350 -30.52 -8.68 -8.85
CA ASP A 350 -31.87 -8.33 -9.25
C ASP A 350 -31.78 -6.99 -10.01
N PRO A 351 -32.05 -6.97 -11.33
CA PRO A 351 -31.91 -5.75 -12.13
C PRO A 351 -32.87 -4.64 -11.69
N GLU A 352 -33.94 -4.94 -10.94
CA GLU A 352 -34.87 -3.93 -10.42
C GLU A 352 -34.33 -3.20 -9.17
N LEU A 353 -33.28 -3.72 -8.52
CA LEU A 353 -32.71 -3.19 -7.27
C LEU A 353 -31.30 -2.58 -7.45
N VAL A 354 -31.07 -1.99 -8.62
CA VAL A 354 -29.79 -1.35 -8.97
C VAL A 354 -30.08 0.02 -9.58
N GLN A 355 -30.17 1.05 -8.73
CA GLN A 355 -30.46 2.42 -9.14
C GLN A 355 -29.29 3.34 -8.82
N GLY A 356 -29.00 4.27 -9.74
CA GLY A 356 -27.91 5.22 -9.57
C GLY A 356 -28.11 6.15 -8.36
N PRO A 357 -27.03 6.61 -7.70
CA PRO A 357 -27.13 7.52 -6.55
C PRO A 357 -27.88 8.83 -6.80
N VAL A 358 -27.93 9.32 -8.06
CA VAL A 358 -28.72 10.51 -8.42
C VAL A 358 -30.22 10.22 -8.34
N GLU A 359 -30.66 9.06 -8.87
CA GLU A 359 -32.06 8.63 -8.81
C GLU A 359 -32.49 8.28 -7.38
N ALA A 360 -31.58 7.66 -6.61
CA ALA A 360 -31.80 7.29 -5.22
C ALA A 360 -31.74 8.47 -4.22
N ASP A 361 -31.45 9.69 -4.66
CA ASP A 361 -31.25 10.88 -3.81
C ASP A 361 -30.17 10.66 -2.71
N THR A 362 -29.11 9.92 -3.05
CA THR A 362 -28.01 9.64 -2.13
C THR A 362 -27.28 10.94 -1.78
N ALA A 363 -27.00 11.15 -0.48
CA ALA A 363 -26.26 12.31 -0.01
C ALA A 363 -24.89 12.43 -0.70
N LEU A 364 -24.38 13.65 -0.90
CA LEU A 364 -23.04 13.84 -1.47
C LEU A 364 -21.93 13.47 -0.46
N ASP A 365 -22.16 13.79 0.81
CA ASP A 365 -21.13 13.77 1.84
C ASP A 365 -21.44 12.71 2.90
N ALA A 366 -20.42 12.02 3.37
CA ALA A 366 -20.56 11.05 4.45
C ALA A 366 -19.52 11.24 5.56
N ARG A 367 -19.79 10.59 6.68
CA ARG A 367 -18.84 10.44 7.78
C ARG A 367 -18.98 9.06 8.40
N PHE A 368 -17.87 8.58 8.93
CA PHE A 368 -17.81 7.33 9.69
C PHE A 368 -17.04 7.62 10.98
N ASP A 369 -17.77 7.87 12.07
CA ASP A 369 -17.25 8.42 13.32
C ASP A 369 -16.24 7.43 13.97
N ARG A 370 -16.48 6.11 13.90
CA ARG A 370 -15.54 5.09 14.41
C ARG A 370 -14.23 5.04 13.63
N CYS A 371 -14.29 5.24 12.31
CA CYS A 371 -13.13 5.22 11.43
C CYS A 371 -12.40 6.58 11.37
N CYS A 372 -13.03 7.62 11.92
CA CYS A 372 -12.63 9.01 11.79
C CYS A 372 -12.55 9.46 10.31
N VAL A 373 -13.43 8.99 9.44
CA VAL A 373 -13.43 9.30 8.00
C VAL A 373 -14.52 10.31 7.67
N VAL A 374 -14.23 11.23 6.74
CA VAL A 374 -15.22 12.09 6.08
C VAL A 374 -14.98 12.08 4.57
N THR A 375 -16.05 12.18 3.80
CA THR A 375 -15.97 12.32 2.35
C THR A 375 -16.85 13.46 1.87
N PHE A 376 -16.38 14.16 0.83
CA PHE A 376 -17.11 15.23 0.18
C PHE A 376 -17.05 15.07 -1.33
N ARG A 377 -18.14 15.33 -2.03
CA ARG A 377 -18.15 15.35 -3.50
C ARG A 377 -19.02 16.47 -4.08
N SER A 378 -18.75 16.83 -5.32
CA SER A 378 -19.53 17.83 -6.07
C SER A 378 -20.73 17.24 -6.81
N GLY A 379 -20.74 15.93 -7.08
CA GLY A 379 -21.83 15.25 -7.76
C GLY A 379 -21.66 13.73 -7.76
N TRP A 380 -22.75 13.03 -8.06
CA TRP A 380 -22.77 11.59 -8.35
C TRP A 380 -22.80 11.34 -9.86
N GLU A 381 -22.44 10.13 -10.28
CA GLU A 381 -22.56 9.67 -11.68
C GLU A 381 -21.85 10.58 -12.71
N SER A 382 -20.80 11.26 -12.27
CA SER A 382 -19.92 12.08 -13.10
C SER A 382 -18.47 11.70 -12.81
N GLU A 383 -17.75 11.19 -13.81
CA GLU A 383 -16.35 10.81 -13.69
C GLU A 383 -15.42 12.01 -13.42
N GLU A 384 -15.89 13.22 -13.72
CA GLU A 384 -15.12 14.46 -13.59
C GLU A 384 -15.40 15.23 -12.30
N ALA A 385 -16.33 14.74 -11.46
CA ALA A 385 -16.68 15.38 -10.21
C ALA A 385 -15.45 15.60 -9.32
N LEU A 386 -15.42 16.72 -8.60
CA LEU A 386 -14.50 16.93 -7.49
C LEU A 386 -14.91 16.02 -6.32
N TYR A 387 -13.96 15.27 -5.77
CA TYR A 387 -14.14 14.39 -4.61
C TYR A 387 -12.93 14.47 -3.67
N LEU A 388 -13.19 14.53 -2.37
CA LEU A 388 -12.20 14.53 -1.30
C LEU A 388 -12.57 13.44 -0.29
N GLY A 389 -11.71 12.44 -0.12
CA GLY A 389 -11.74 11.50 0.99
C GLY A 389 -10.69 11.91 2.02
N ALA A 390 -11.07 12.03 3.30
CA ALA A 390 -10.15 12.46 4.35
C ALA A 390 -10.35 11.70 5.65
N LYS A 391 -9.27 11.54 6.43
CA LYS A 391 -9.27 10.76 7.66
C LYS A 391 -8.60 11.54 8.80
N GLY A 392 -9.29 11.63 9.93
CA GLY A 392 -8.73 12.11 11.18
C GLY A 392 -7.60 11.21 11.69
N GLY A 393 -7.74 9.89 11.55
CA GLY A 393 -6.68 8.91 11.81
C GLY A 393 -6.86 8.13 13.11
N ASP A 394 -6.45 6.86 13.11
CA ASP A 394 -6.36 6.02 14.31
C ASP A 394 -5.16 5.10 14.14
N ASN A 395 -4.04 5.45 14.74
CA ASN A 395 -2.83 4.64 14.65
C ASN A 395 -2.93 3.37 15.51
N SER A 396 -3.82 3.40 16.52
CA SER A 396 -3.89 2.42 17.60
C SER A 396 -4.62 1.13 17.24
N GLU A 397 -5.58 1.23 16.31
CA GLU A 397 -6.61 0.21 16.03
C GLU A 397 -7.10 -0.52 17.30
N ARG A 398 -7.21 0.19 18.43
CA ARG A 398 -7.69 -0.20 19.79
C ARG A 398 -7.77 -1.69 20.18
N THR A 399 -6.89 -2.55 19.69
CA THR A 399 -6.74 -3.93 20.14
C THR A 399 -5.27 -4.27 20.31
N LEU A 400 -4.97 -4.51 21.57
CA LEU A 400 -3.68 -4.95 22.06
C LEU A 400 -3.24 -6.22 21.30
N GLU A 401 -1.99 -6.19 20.86
CA GLU A 401 -1.14 -7.28 20.33
C GLU A 401 -0.93 -7.40 18.81
N ILE A 402 -1.83 -6.97 17.92
CA ILE A 402 -1.56 -6.94 16.46
C ILE A 402 -2.34 -5.79 15.80
N SER A 403 -1.72 -4.62 15.70
CA SER A 403 -2.11 -3.57 14.76
C SER A 403 -1.73 -4.08 13.36
N GLY A 404 -2.63 -4.83 12.73
CA GLY A 404 -2.32 -5.62 11.54
C GLY A 404 -2.21 -4.76 10.30
N HIS A 405 -3.06 -3.73 10.22
CA HIS A 405 -3.34 -3.04 8.96
C HIS A 405 -3.27 -1.51 9.03
N SER A 406 -3.32 -0.90 10.22
CA SER A 406 -3.28 0.56 10.34
C SER A 406 -1.93 1.17 9.94
N ASP A 407 -1.99 2.45 9.58
CA ASP A 407 -0.85 3.30 9.22
C ASP A 407 -0.80 4.52 10.15
N MET A 408 0.34 5.20 10.22
CA MET A 408 0.48 6.48 10.94
C MET A 408 -0.03 7.65 10.09
N ASP A 409 -1.34 7.70 9.88
CA ASP A 409 -2.00 8.47 8.81
C ASP A 409 -2.91 9.60 9.31
N ILE A 410 -2.74 10.04 10.56
CA ILE A 410 -3.55 11.13 11.15
C ILE A 410 -3.58 12.33 10.23
N GLY A 411 -4.76 12.71 9.75
CA GLY A 411 -4.98 13.84 8.84
C GLY A 411 -4.79 13.56 7.36
N THR A 412 -4.62 12.31 6.92
CA THR A 412 -4.43 11.99 5.48
C THR A 412 -5.67 12.26 4.63
N PHE A 413 -5.49 12.39 3.31
CA PHE A 413 -6.54 12.63 2.33
C PHE A 413 -6.19 12.16 0.91
N VAL A 414 -7.21 11.94 0.08
CA VAL A 414 -7.11 11.74 -1.38
C VAL A 414 -7.99 12.75 -2.11
N LEU A 415 -7.60 13.14 -3.32
CA LEU A 415 -8.32 14.14 -4.13
C LEU A 415 -8.50 13.65 -5.56
N ASP A 416 -9.76 13.60 -6.00
CA ASP A 416 -10.12 13.30 -7.37
C ASP A 416 -10.79 14.51 -8.02
N ALA A 417 -10.49 14.77 -9.29
CA ALA A 417 -11.19 15.73 -10.12
C ALA A 417 -10.86 15.47 -11.59
N LEU A 418 -11.77 15.81 -12.50
CA LEU A 418 -11.51 15.78 -13.94
C LEU A 418 -11.07 14.38 -14.44
N GLY A 419 -11.71 13.32 -13.93
CA GLY A 419 -11.42 11.94 -14.33
C GLY A 419 -10.14 11.37 -13.72
N GLN A 420 -9.53 12.04 -12.73
CA GLN A 420 -8.20 11.68 -12.25
C GLN A 420 -8.05 11.78 -10.73
N ARG A 421 -7.25 10.87 -10.17
CA ARG A 421 -6.76 10.92 -8.79
C ARG A 421 -5.48 11.74 -8.72
N TRP A 422 -5.59 12.97 -8.24
CA TRP A 422 -4.47 13.90 -8.12
C TRP A 422 -3.59 13.61 -6.92
N PHE A 423 -4.19 13.25 -5.79
CA PHE A 423 -3.46 12.84 -4.59
C PHE A 423 -3.89 11.45 -4.15
N THR A 424 -2.93 10.55 -3.92
CA THR A 424 -3.16 9.12 -3.70
C THR A 424 -2.65 8.66 -2.34
N GLU A 425 -3.29 7.62 -1.81
CA GLU A 425 -2.73 6.76 -0.76
C GLU A 425 -1.78 5.73 -1.36
N LEU A 426 -0.75 5.33 -0.61
CA LEU A 426 0.24 4.36 -1.05
C LEU A 426 -0.14 2.90 -0.73
N GLY A 427 -1.01 2.69 0.27
CA GLY A 427 -1.55 1.39 0.62
C GLY A 427 -0.58 0.45 1.36
N SER A 428 -0.78 -0.86 1.22
CA SER A 428 0.08 -1.90 1.81
C SER A 428 1.51 -1.88 1.24
N ASP A 429 2.46 -2.43 1.99
CA ASP A 429 3.75 -2.87 1.44
C ASP A 429 3.77 -4.40 1.32
N ASP A 430 4.92 -4.98 0.96
CA ASP A 430 5.06 -6.44 0.92
C ASP A 430 4.92 -7.06 2.33
N TYR A 431 3.92 -7.91 2.50
CA TYR A 431 3.65 -8.64 3.74
C TYR A 431 4.76 -9.64 4.12
N GLY A 432 5.65 -9.96 3.18
CA GLY A 432 6.87 -10.75 3.39
C GLY A 432 8.01 -9.96 4.04
N LEU A 433 7.88 -8.65 4.20
CA LEU A 433 8.90 -7.84 4.86
C LEU A 433 9.12 -8.27 6.33
N PRO A 434 10.37 -8.24 6.82
CA PRO A 434 10.69 -8.63 8.19
C PRO A 434 9.80 -7.92 9.22
N SER A 435 9.11 -8.68 10.07
CA SER A 435 8.25 -8.16 11.14
C SER A 435 7.21 -7.11 10.69
N TYR A 436 6.66 -7.24 9.47
CA TYR A 436 5.64 -6.33 8.91
C TYR A 436 4.40 -6.17 9.80
N PHE A 437 3.96 -7.22 10.47
CA PHE A 437 2.82 -7.19 11.42
C PHE A 437 3.24 -6.97 12.87
N ARG A 438 4.49 -6.55 13.11
CA ARG A 438 5.09 -6.39 14.44
C ARG A 438 5.97 -5.14 14.48
N SER A 439 7.11 -5.21 15.17
CA SER A 439 7.91 -4.04 15.56
C SER A 439 8.49 -3.25 14.38
N LEU A 440 8.86 -3.89 13.28
CA LEU A 440 9.50 -3.20 12.15
C LEU A 440 8.51 -2.53 11.19
N ARG A 441 7.19 -2.74 11.35
CA ARG A 441 6.15 -2.10 10.51
C ARG A 441 6.39 -0.61 10.36
N TRP A 442 6.68 0.04 11.49
CA TRP A 442 6.81 1.48 11.62
C TRP A 442 8.16 2.03 11.13
N SER A 443 9.02 1.16 10.59
CA SER A 443 10.23 1.57 9.87
C SER A 443 10.00 1.69 8.36
N TYR A 444 8.90 1.14 7.83
CA TYR A 444 8.61 1.19 6.40
C TYR A 444 7.94 2.50 6.01
N TYR A 445 8.39 3.08 4.90
CA TYR A 445 7.98 4.40 4.40
C TYR A 445 6.45 4.53 4.29
N ARG A 446 5.78 3.55 3.67
CA ARG A 446 4.32 3.56 3.46
C ARG A 446 3.53 3.57 4.78
N LYS A 447 4.16 3.19 5.90
CA LYS A 447 3.51 3.00 7.21
C LYS A 447 3.78 4.14 8.18
N ARG A 448 4.60 5.10 7.76
CA ARG A 448 5.00 6.28 8.53
C ARG A 448 4.28 7.53 8.00
N PRO A 449 4.16 8.60 8.80
CA PRO A 449 3.51 9.85 8.38
C PRO A 449 4.11 10.46 7.11
N GLU A 450 5.40 10.27 6.88
CA GLU A 450 6.10 10.77 5.69
C GLU A 450 5.68 10.10 4.37
N GLY A 451 5.05 8.93 4.44
CA GLY A 451 4.44 8.22 3.32
C GLY A 451 2.94 8.51 3.16
N GLN A 452 2.39 9.45 3.94
CA GLN A 452 0.97 9.79 4.01
C GLN A 452 0.74 11.25 3.57
N ASN A 453 -0.50 11.63 3.26
CA ASN A 453 -0.84 12.98 2.80
C ASN A 453 -1.12 13.91 4.00
N THR A 454 -0.13 14.06 4.88
CA THR A 454 -0.31 14.67 6.20
C THR A 454 0.78 15.67 6.63
N LEU A 455 0.58 16.27 7.80
CA LEU A 455 1.58 17.05 8.53
C LEU A 455 2.53 16.09 9.27
N VAL A 456 3.83 16.32 9.15
CA VAL A 456 4.87 15.52 9.81
C VAL A 456 5.74 16.45 10.66
N ILE A 457 5.73 16.23 11.97
CA ILE A 457 6.45 17.07 12.94
C ILE A 457 7.58 16.25 13.54
N GLY A 458 8.83 16.71 13.36
CA GLY A 458 10.03 16.05 13.89
C GLY A 458 10.18 14.57 13.49
N PRO A 459 10.20 14.24 12.18
CA PRO A 459 10.43 12.86 11.75
C PRO A 459 11.83 12.39 12.15
N GLY A 460 11.93 11.25 12.84
CA GLY A 460 13.19 10.66 13.31
C GLY A 460 13.27 9.17 12.98
N ASP A 461 13.96 8.39 13.80
CA ASP A 461 14.13 6.95 13.61
C ASP A 461 12.84 6.13 13.88
N ILE A 462 12.99 4.86 14.23
CA ILE A 462 11.86 3.98 14.56
C ILE A 462 11.22 4.34 15.92
N ASP A 463 11.98 4.93 16.84
CA ASP A 463 11.51 5.31 18.18
C ASP A 463 10.84 6.70 18.18
N SER A 464 11.12 7.52 17.16
CA SER A 464 10.44 8.80 16.91
C SER A 464 9.87 8.90 15.48
N PRO A 465 8.85 8.10 15.13
CA PRO A 465 8.36 7.99 13.75
C PRO A 465 7.53 9.18 13.28
N GLY A 466 7.38 10.24 14.09
CA GLY A 466 6.63 11.47 13.77
C GLY A 466 5.16 11.45 14.21
N GLN A 467 4.62 10.29 14.58
CA GLN A 467 3.34 10.11 15.28
C GLN A 467 3.43 8.95 16.29
N ALA A 468 2.67 8.99 17.37
CA ALA A 468 2.63 7.91 18.34
C ALA A 468 1.81 6.72 17.83
N LEU A 469 2.23 5.50 18.20
CA LEU A 469 1.59 4.24 17.81
C LEU A 469 0.14 4.08 18.25
N GLN A 470 -0.28 4.86 19.24
CA GLN A 470 -1.63 4.78 19.80
C GLN A 470 -2.38 6.11 19.65
N ALA A 471 -1.88 7.00 18.80
CA ALA A 471 -2.50 8.29 18.56
C ALA A 471 -3.81 8.15 17.76
N VAL A 472 -4.74 9.06 18.03
CA VAL A 472 -6.03 9.15 17.33
C VAL A 472 -6.28 10.61 16.98
N GLY A 473 -6.63 10.87 15.72
CA GLY A 473 -7.13 12.17 15.29
C GLY A 473 -8.64 12.13 15.08
N THR A 474 -9.37 13.07 15.69
CA THR A 474 -10.84 13.02 15.72
C THR A 474 -11.45 14.17 14.94
N VAL A 475 -12.53 13.91 14.19
CA VAL A 475 -13.29 14.97 13.52
C VAL A 475 -14.15 15.70 14.57
N VAL A 476 -13.81 16.95 14.88
CA VAL A 476 -14.44 17.73 15.97
C VAL A 476 -15.51 18.71 15.49
N ALA A 477 -15.49 19.08 14.22
CA ALA A 477 -16.50 19.96 13.63
C ALA A 477 -16.71 19.62 12.16
N ARG A 478 -17.94 19.82 11.66
CA ARG A 478 -18.26 19.73 10.24
C ARG A 478 -19.49 20.56 9.90
N ALA A 479 -19.61 20.94 8.63
CA ALA A 479 -20.86 21.41 8.06
C ALA A 479 -20.94 21.06 6.57
N VAL A 480 -22.14 20.75 6.08
CA VAL A 480 -22.40 20.37 4.69
C VAL A 480 -23.55 21.18 4.12
N GLY A 481 -23.47 21.54 2.85
CA GLY A 481 -24.51 22.29 2.13
C GLY A 481 -24.30 22.18 0.62
N PRO A 482 -25.23 22.68 -0.21
CA PRO A 482 -25.16 22.48 -1.66
C PRO A 482 -23.89 23.05 -2.30
N GLU A 483 -23.42 24.22 -1.87
CA GLU A 483 -22.28 24.92 -2.49
C GLU A 483 -20.94 24.71 -1.78
N GLU A 484 -20.96 24.30 -0.50
CA GLU A 484 -19.75 24.11 0.29
C GLU A 484 -19.95 22.99 1.31
N ALA A 485 -18.87 22.30 1.64
CA ALA A 485 -18.80 21.34 2.73
C ALA A 485 -17.42 21.39 3.38
N TRP A 486 -17.35 21.19 4.69
CA TRP A 486 -16.09 21.17 5.40
C TRP A 486 -16.12 20.32 6.66
N ALA A 487 -14.94 19.89 7.09
CA ALA A 487 -14.69 19.26 8.39
C ALA A 487 -13.38 19.76 8.99
N VAL A 488 -13.27 19.71 10.32
CA VAL A 488 -12.06 20.02 11.09
C VAL A 488 -11.75 18.85 12.01
N MET A 489 -10.52 18.36 11.96
CA MET A 489 -9.99 17.37 12.89
C MET A 489 -9.14 17.99 14.02
N ASP A 490 -9.10 17.30 15.16
CA ASP A 490 -8.10 17.44 16.21
C ASP A 490 -6.99 16.41 16.02
N GLY A 491 -5.76 16.86 15.85
CA GLY A 491 -4.57 16.01 15.80
C GLY A 491 -3.64 16.23 16.99
N THR A 492 -4.09 16.90 18.04
CA THR A 492 -3.21 17.28 19.17
C THR A 492 -2.52 16.07 19.82
N ASP A 493 -3.22 14.93 19.90
CA ASP A 493 -2.68 13.69 20.47
C ASP A 493 -1.82 12.89 19.48
N ALA A 494 -1.48 13.44 18.30
CA ALA A 494 -0.68 12.76 17.29
C ALA A 494 0.70 12.35 17.82
N ARG A 495 1.29 13.12 18.73
CA ARG A 495 2.50 12.78 19.50
C ARG A 495 2.71 13.77 20.64
N ASP A 496 3.57 13.38 21.59
CA ASP A 496 4.09 14.31 22.59
C ASP A 496 4.82 15.49 21.92
N GLY A 497 4.70 16.68 22.52
CA GLY A 497 5.29 17.93 22.06
C GLY A 497 4.37 18.81 21.20
N ILE A 498 3.19 18.33 20.83
CA ILE A 498 2.16 19.12 20.16
C ILE A 498 1.24 19.75 21.22
N VAL A 499 1.21 21.08 21.28
CA VAL A 499 0.28 21.83 22.16
C VAL A 499 -1.10 21.90 21.52
N SER A 500 -1.15 22.13 20.20
CA SER A 500 -2.37 21.99 19.42
C SER A 500 -2.04 21.67 17.97
N TRP A 501 -2.86 20.83 17.34
CA TRP A 501 -2.89 20.68 15.88
C TRP A 501 -4.33 20.50 15.42
N ARG A 502 -4.76 21.38 14.51
CA ARG A 502 -6.05 21.30 13.81
C ARG A 502 -5.79 21.22 12.32
N ARG A 503 -6.52 20.35 11.64
CA ARG A 503 -6.56 20.31 10.17
C ARG A 503 -8.00 20.45 9.70
N GLY A 504 -8.22 21.33 8.73
CA GLY A 504 -9.50 21.52 8.06
C GLY A 504 -9.43 21.11 6.60
N TRP A 505 -10.52 20.50 6.14
CA TRP A 505 -10.78 20.19 4.73
C TRP A 505 -12.07 20.88 4.31
N ARG A 506 -12.05 21.62 3.20
CA ARG A 506 -13.21 22.39 2.72
C ARG A 506 -13.34 22.32 1.20
N LEU A 507 -14.50 21.86 0.72
CA LEU A 507 -14.97 22.14 -0.64
C LEU A 507 -15.70 23.47 -0.63
N PHE A 508 -15.37 24.36 -1.55
CA PHE A 508 -15.97 25.69 -1.66
C PHE A 508 -16.12 26.13 -3.11
N ASP A 509 -16.62 27.35 -3.32
CA ASP A 509 -16.90 27.91 -4.65
C ASP A 509 -17.81 26.98 -5.46
N HIS A 510 -18.98 26.68 -4.88
CA HIS A 510 -19.94 25.72 -5.42
C HIS A 510 -19.33 24.32 -5.60
N ARG A 511 -18.52 23.88 -4.62
CA ARG A 511 -17.80 22.61 -4.59
C ARG A 511 -16.86 22.40 -5.78
N ARG A 512 -16.26 23.48 -6.32
CA ARG A 512 -15.31 23.41 -7.45
C ARG A 512 -13.85 23.49 -7.03
N ARG A 513 -13.58 23.84 -5.77
CA ARG A 513 -12.21 23.97 -5.22
C ARG A 513 -12.11 23.33 -3.86
N VAL A 514 -10.90 22.91 -3.50
CA VAL A 514 -10.58 22.35 -2.16
C VAL A 514 -9.60 23.27 -1.43
N LEU A 515 -9.81 23.45 -0.13
CA LEU A 515 -8.85 24.05 0.79
C LEU A 515 -8.48 23.02 1.86
N VAL A 516 -7.19 22.75 2.01
CA VAL A 516 -6.61 22.01 3.13
C VAL A 516 -5.83 22.99 3.99
N GLN A 517 -6.17 23.09 5.27
CA GLN A 517 -5.56 24.06 6.18
C GLN A 517 -5.15 23.40 7.49
N ASP A 518 -3.89 23.53 7.86
CA ASP A 518 -3.33 23.15 9.15
C ASP A 518 -3.08 24.38 10.02
N GLU A 519 -3.37 24.28 11.31
CA GLU A 519 -3.00 25.23 12.37
C GLU A 519 -2.35 24.45 13.51
N PHE A 520 -1.15 24.83 13.92
CA PHE A 520 -0.40 24.10 14.93
C PHE A 520 0.39 25.00 15.89
N GLU A 521 0.60 24.49 17.10
CA GLU A 521 1.45 25.02 18.15
C GLU A 521 2.20 23.86 18.80
N LEU A 522 3.51 24.02 19.00
CA LEU A 522 4.45 23.05 19.56
C LEU A 522 5.02 23.60 20.87
N ASP A 523 5.43 22.72 21.76
CA ASP A 523 6.07 23.13 23.03
C ASP A 523 7.47 23.70 22.82
N GLU A 524 8.20 23.18 21.81
CA GLU A 524 9.53 23.63 21.40
C GLU A 524 9.62 23.79 19.86
N PRO A 525 10.51 24.66 19.34
CA PRO A 525 10.71 24.82 17.89
C PRO A 525 11.18 23.53 17.21
N GLN A 526 10.49 23.10 16.14
CA GLN A 526 10.83 21.91 15.36
C GLN A 526 10.66 22.13 13.85
N ASP A 527 11.24 21.25 13.05
CA ASP A 527 10.93 21.17 11.62
C ASP A 527 9.54 20.54 11.43
N VAL A 528 8.71 21.22 10.63
CA VAL A 528 7.36 20.80 10.28
C VAL A 528 7.26 20.65 8.77
N TRP A 529 6.82 19.47 8.35
CA TRP A 529 6.58 19.12 6.96
C TRP A 529 5.09 18.97 6.68
N TRP A 530 4.70 19.28 5.45
CA TRP A 530 3.39 18.95 4.90
C TRP A 530 3.61 18.18 3.61
N PHE A 531 2.91 17.06 3.41
CA PHE A 531 3.06 16.20 2.22
C PHE A 531 1.73 15.93 1.52
N ALA A 532 1.79 15.81 0.19
CA ALA A 532 0.74 15.20 -0.63
C ALA A 532 1.36 14.44 -1.82
N HIS A 533 1.06 13.15 -1.92
CA HIS A 533 1.63 12.19 -2.86
C HIS A 533 0.86 12.17 -4.17
N THR A 534 1.57 12.24 -5.30
CA THR A 534 0.97 12.35 -6.61
C THR A 534 1.79 11.60 -7.66
N ALA A 535 1.07 10.92 -8.57
CA ALA A 535 1.62 10.42 -9.82
C ALA A 535 1.68 11.50 -10.90
N ALA A 536 1.00 12.62 -10.70
CA ALA A 536 0.99 13.72 -11.65
C ALA A 536 2.35 14.40 -11.70
N GLU A 537 2.61 15.05 -12.82
CA GLU A 537 3.79 15.87 -12.99
C GLU A 537 3.61 17.19 -12.27
N VAL A 538 4.65 17.63 -11.56
CA VAL A 538 4.59 18.83 -10.72
C VAL A 538 5.52 19.89 -11.30
N GLU A 539 4.95 20.99 -11.79
CA GLU A 539 5.70 22.19 -12.14
C GLU A 539 5.48 23.24 -11.05
N ILE A 540 6.55 23.64 -10.37
CA ILE A 540 6.48 24.66 -9.32
C ILE A 540 6.84 26.02 -9.92
N ALA A 541 5.98 27.01 -9.71
CA ALA A 541 6.22 28.38 -10.15
C ALA A 541 7.50 28.96 -9.53
N ALA A 542 8.13 29.93 -10.20
CA ALA A 542 9.41 30.51 -9.76
C ALA A 542 9.37 31.07 -8.31
N ASP A 543 8.24 31.67 -7.93
CA ASP A 543 8.03 32.18 -6.57
C ASP A 543 7.83 31.07 -5.51
N GLY A 544 7.64 29.82 -5.95
CA GLY A 544 7.36 28.66 -5.10
C GLY A 544 5.96 28.64 -4.50
N ARG A 545 5.09 29.58 -4.85
CA ARG A 545 3.79 29.77 -4.20
C ARG A 545 2.68 28.95 -4.83
N SER A 546 2.88 28.51 -6.06
CA SER A 546 1.93 27.71 -6.81
C SER A 546 2.65 26.52 -7.44
N ALA A 547 1.94 25.40 -7.56
CA ALA A 547 2.37 24.25 -8.33
C ALA A 547 1.24 23.84 -9.27
N THR A 548 1.57 23.65 -10.55
CA THR A 548 0.64 23.07 -11.53
C THR A 548 0.93 21.58 -11.60
N LEU A 549 -0.07 20.77 -11.24
CA LEU A 549 -0.04 19.34 -11.44
C LEU A 549 -0.66 19.03 -12.79
N THR A 550 -0.02 18.23 -13.63
CA THR A 550 -0.53 17.85 -14.96
C THR A 550 -0.58 16.34 -15.10
N SER A 551 -1.70 15.83 -15.60
CA SER A 551 -1.87 14.42 -15.92
C SER A 551 -3.00 14.25 -16.93
N ARG A 552 -2.84 13.32 -17.89
CA ARG A 552 -3.82 12.99 -18.96
C ARG A 552 -4.47 14.21 -19.66
N GLY A 553 -3.70 15.29 -19.87
CA GLY A 553 -4.17 16.52 -20.55
C GLY A 553 -5.00 17.48 -19.68
N GLU A 554 -5.26 17.14 -18.42
CA GLU A 554 -5.89 18.03 -17.45
C GLU A 554 -4.85 18.60 -16.49
N SER A 555 -5.26 19.62 -15.73
CA SER A 555 -4.39 20.24 -14.72
C SER A 555 -5.10 20.50 -13.39
N LEU A 556 -4.34 20.43 -12.30
CA LEU A 556 -4.74 20.85 -10.97
C LEU A 556 -3.75 21.92 -10.50
N LEU A 557 -4.25 23.14 -10.25
CA LEU A 557 -3.45 24.21 -9.68
C LEU A 557 -3.50 24.12 -8.14
N ALA A 558 -2.35 23.87 -7.52
CA ALA A 558 -2.14 23.99 -6.09
C ALA A 558 -1.56 25.36 -5.74
N ARG A 559 -2.08 26.03 -4.71
CA ARG A 559 -1.60 27.34 -4.25
C ARG A 559 -1.47 27.37 -2.75
N ILE A 560 -0.31 27.79 -2.27
CA ILE A 560 -0.14 28.10 -0.86
C ILE A 560 -0.76 29.48 -0.63
N THR A 561 -1.53 29.64 0.44
CA THR A 561 -2.09 30.92 0.87
C THR A 561 -1.47 31.43 2.18
N THR A 562 -0.78 30.57 2.94
CA THR A 562 0.09 30.95 4.07
C THR A 562 1.31 31.78 3.64
N PRO A 563 1.58 32.98 4.17
CA PRO A 563 2.77 33.76 3.81
C PRO A 563 4.11 33.05 4.08
N GLY A 564 5.10 33.23 3.20
CA GLY A 564 6.50 32.78 3.42
C GLY A 564 6.81 31.29 3.14
N ALA A 565 5.79 30.42 3.11
CA ALA A 565 5.95 29.02 2.71
C ALA A 565 6.19 28.87 1.18
N VAL A 566 6.84 27.79 0.77
CA VAL A 566 7.06 27.46 -0.65
C VAL A 566 6.87 25.97 -0.86
N PHE A 567 6.45 25.60 -2.07
CA PHE A 567 6.40 24.22 -2.50
C PHE A 567 7.79 23.69 -2.84
N LEU A 568 7.95 22.40 -2.59
CA LEU A 568 9.07 21.56 -2.99
C LEU A 568 8.50 20.30 -3.65
N ALA A 569 9.24 19.73 -4.60
CA ALA A 569 8.93 18.43 -5.20
C ALA A 569 9.95 17.39 -4.73
N LEU A 570 9.49 16.28 -4.14
CA LEU A 570 10.34 15.20 -3.62
C LEU A 570 9.92 13.87 -4.25
N ALA A 571 10.84 12.90 -4.29
CA ALA A 571 10.48 11.51 -4.53
C ALA A 571 9.71 10.93 -3.32
N ALA A 572 8.82 9.96 -3.54
CA ALA A 572 8.11 9.25 -2.48
C ALA A 572 9.00 8.21 -1.77
N ARG A 573 9.97 8.71 -1.00
CA ARG A 573 10.96 7.93 -0.25
C ARG A 573 11.20 8.53 1.15
N PRO A 574 11.82 7.77 2.09
CA PRO A 574 12.14 8.27 3.42
C PRO A 574 12.92 9.59 3.42
N LEU A 575 12.66 10.41 4.44
CA LEU A 575 13.53 11.54 4.76
C LEU A 575 14.87 11.05 5.31
N TRP A 576 15.89 11.90 5.28
CA TRP A 576 17.25 11.57 5.78
C TRP A 576 17.30 11.25 7.27
N THR A 577 16.28 11.60 8.04
CA THR A 577 16.15 11.26 9.46
C THR A 577 15.40 9.96 9.71
N SER A 578 14.74 9.40 8.68
CA SER A 578 13.89 8.23 8.78
C SER A 578 14.60 6.94 8.36
N PRO A 579 14.18 5.77 8.86
CA PRO A 579 14.71 4.49 8.40
C PRO A 579 14.46 4.23 6.91
N ASP A 580 15.38 3.54 6.23
CA ASP A 580 15.21 3.06 4.86
C ASP A 580 15.55 1.55 4.76
N PRO A 581 14.68 0.65 5.30
CA PRO A 581 14.95 -0.78 5.28
C PRO A 581 14.95 -1.34 3.85
N ALA A 582 15.88 -2.27 3.56
CA ALA A 582 15.92 -2.94 2.28
C ALA A 582 14.65 -3.80 2.03
N GLY A 583 14.24 -3.88 0.76
CA GLY A 583 13.10 -4.69 0.32
C GLY A 583 11.77 -3.94 0.26
N GLN A 584 11.64 -2.79 0.95
CA GLN A 584 10.41 -2.00 0.91
C GLN A 584 10.12 -1.41 -0.48
N SER A 585 8.85 -1.12 -0.74
CA SER A 585 8.39 -0.51 -1.99
C SER A 585 9.09 0.82 -2.28
N GLN A 586 9.63 0.94 -3.50
CA GLN A 586 10.44 2.10 -3.91
C GLN A 586 9.62 3.28 -4.47
N ASN A 587 8.31 3.08 -4.70
CA ASN A 587 7.34 4.11 -5.15
C ASN A 587 7.82 4.98 -6.33
N ARG A 588 8.56 4.41 -7.28
CA ARG A 588 9.29 5.17 -8.32
C ARG A 588 8.40 6.03 -9.22
N SER A 589 7.14 5.67 -9.40
CA SER A 589 6.15 6.42 -10.19
C SER A 589 5.45 7.53 -9.38
N ILE A 590 5.70 7.63 -8.08
CA ILE A 590 5.05 8.59 -7.19
C ILE A 590 6.06 9.62 -6.71
N SER A 591 5.68 10.89 -6.83
CA SER A 591 6.35 12.02 -6.20
C SER A 591 5.49 12.56 -5.06
N LYS A 592 6.00 13.51 -4.29
CA LYS A 592 5.22 14.25 -3.31
C LYS A 592 5.50 15.74 -3.38
N LEU A 593 4.42 16.51 -3.38
CA LEU A 593 4.44 17.94 -3.13
C LEU A 593 4.69 18.13 -1.62
N ALA A 594 5.62 19.01 -1.28
CA ALA A 594 6.00 19.24 0.11
C ALA A 594 6.09 20.72 0.46
N ILE A 595 5.88 21.03 1.74
CA ILE A 595 6.23 22.32 2.35
C ILE A 595 7.07 22.01 3.58
N ARG A 596 8.24 22.66 3.73
CA ARG A 596 9.12 22.55 4.91
C ARG A 596 9.14 23.89 5.63
N LEU A 597 8.76 23.89 6.91
CA LEU A 597 8.95 25.00 7.84
C LEU A 597 10.05 24.61 8.84
N VAL A 598 11.14 25.38 8.87
CA VAL A 598 12.34 25.03 9.67
C VAL A 598 12.30 25.73 11.02
N GLY A 599 12.49 24.97 12.11
CA GLY A 599 12.60 25.51 13.47
C GLY A 599 11.42 26.38 13.91
N VAL A 600 10.19 25.98 13.58
CA VAL A 600 8.98 26.73 13.92
C VAL A 600 8.33 26.17 15.19
N GLN A 601 7.83 27.04 16.04
CA GLN A 601 7.07 26.65 17.25
C GLN A 601 5.55 26.77 17.05
N GLN A 602 5.10 27.63 16.13
CA GLN A 602 3.69 27.78 15.79
C GLN A 602 3.58 28.20 14.32
N GLY A 603 2.48 27.83 13.67
CA GLY A 603 2.26 28.19 12.28
C GLY A 603 0.92 27.72 11.72
N SER A 604 0.67 28.10 10.48
CA SER A 604 -0.43 27.58 9.68
C SER A 604 0.03 27.24 8.28
N ILE A 605 -0.52 26.19 7.67
CA ILE A 605 -0.26 25.83 6.27
C ILE A 605 -1.61 25.70 5.58
N ALA A 606 -1.91 26.59 4.64
CA ALA A 606 -3.14 26.56 3.86
C ALA A 606 -2.80 26.36 2.38
N VAL A 607 -3.34 25.29 1.79
CA VAL A 607 -3.16 24.90 0.40
C VAL A 607 -4.52 24.79 -0.27
N GLU A 608 -4.72 25.59 -1.32
CA GLU A 608 -5.89 25.56 -2.18
C GLU A 608 -5.62 24.74 -3.44
N PHE A 609 -6.57 23.91 -3.84
CA PHE A 609 -6.55 23.14 -5.08
C PHE A 609 -7.71 23.55 -5.98
N GLU A 610 -7.38 23.90 -7.22
CA GLU A 610 -8.31 24.32 -8.27
C GLU A 610 -8.13 23.40 -9.50
N PRO A 611 -9.09 22.52 -9.83
CA PRO A 611 -9.10 21.77 -11.07
C PRO A 611 -9.28 22.72 -12.26
N ARG A 612 -8.50 22.52 -13.34
CA ARG A 612 -8.38 23.50 -14.42
C ARG A 612 -8.45 22.87 -15.80
N VAL A 613 -9.31 23.45 -16.62
CA VAL A 613 -9.25 23.32 -18.08
C VAL A 613 -8.06 24.16 -18.59
N PRO A 614 -7.20 23.62 -19.47
CA PRO A 614 -6.10 24.37 -20.06
C PRO A 614 -6.55 25.70 -20.69
N GLY A 615 -5.80 26.77 -20.45
CA GLY A 615 -6.08 28.11 -21.01
C GLY A 615 -7.10 28.96 -20.24
N ALA A 616 -7.90 28.38 -19.33
CA ALA A 616 -8.81 29.16 -18.50
C ALA A 616 -8.03 30.06 -17.51
N PRO A 617 -8.45 31.30 -17.25
CA PRO A 617 -7.80 32.16 -16.26
C PRO A 617 -7.98 31.62 -14.84
N ALA A 618 -6.98 31.80 -13.98
CA ALA A 618 -7.06 31.37 -12.58
C ALA A 618 -8.01 32.25 -11.77
N ALA A 619 -8.84 31.64 -10.93
CA ALA A 619 -9.60 32.37 -9.92
C ALA A 619 -8.64 33.06 -8.92
N ALA A 620 -9.13 34.05 -8.17
CA ALA A 620 -8.35 34.59 -7.06
C ALA A 620 -8.24 33.53 -5.92
N PRO A 621 -7.09 33.43 -5.23
CA PRO A 621 -6.96 32.54 -4.08
C PRO A 621 -7.94 32.89 -2.96
N GLU A 622 -8.42 31.87 -2.26
CA GLU A 622 -9.27 32.03 -1.07
C GLU A 622 -8.45 32.65 0.08
N PRO A 623 -8.97 33.69 0.77
CA PRO A 623 -8.33 34.23 1.96
C PRO A 623 -8.28 33.18 3.08
N VAL A 624 -7.13 33.04 3.73
CA VAL A 624 -6.99 32.19 4.93
C VAL A 624 -7.74 32.83 6.09
N VAL A 625 -8.69 32.09 6.65
CA VAL A 625 -9.39 32.43 7.90
C VAL A 625 -9.19 31.30 8.92
N PRO A 626 -9.13 31.59 10.23
CA PRO A 626 -8.95 30.56 11.24
C PRO A 626 -9.98 29.44 11.15
N LEU A 627 -9.57 28.19 11.41
CA LEU A 627 -10.45 27.02 11.38
C LEU A 627 -11.63 27.17 12.35
N ALA A 628 -11.42 27.83 13.49
CA ALA A 628 -12.47 28.13 14.46
C ALA A 628 -13.56 29.08 13.94
N ASP A 629 -13.26 29.85 12.88
CA ASP A 629 -14.16 30.80 12.24
C ASP A 629 -14.86 30.23 10.99
N TRP A 630 -14.64 28.94 10.67
CA TRP A 630 -15.37 28.27 9.60
C TRP A 630 -16.85 28.14 9.98
N VAL A 631 -17.72 28.78 9.20
CA VAL A 631 -19.16 28.84 9.44
C VAL A 631 -19.93 27.84 8.59
N ALA A 632 -21.13 27.48 9.04
CA ALA A 632 -22.00 26.61 8.26
C ALA A 632 -22.34 27.24 6.89
N PRO A 633 -22.37 26.45 5.81
CA PRO A 633 -22.75 26.92 4.49
C PRO A 633 -24.20 27.43 4.49
N ALA A 634 -24.51 28.33 3.55
CA ALA A 634 -25.87 28.83 3.40
C ALA A 634 -26.83 27.70 3.01
N SER A 635 -28.00 27.65 3.64
CA SER A 635 -28.96 26.55 3.46
C SER A 635 -29.87 26.69 2.23
N GLU A 636 -29.98 27.87 1.62
CA GLU A 636 -30.92 28.14 0.52
C GLU A 636 -30.22 28.79 -0.69
N VAL A 637 -30.02 27.98 -1.73
CA VAL A 637 -29.40 28.36 -3.02
C VAL A 637 -30.45 28.17 -4.11
N ALA A 638 -30.52 29.10 -5.07
CA ALA A 638 -31.44 29.00 -6.19
C ALA A 638 -30.93 27.97 -7.21
N MET A 639 -31.76 26.99 -7.57
CA MET A 639 -31.34 25.82 -8.37
C MET A 639 -31.98 25.75 -9.76
N LEU A 640 -31.30 25.06 -10.67
CA LEU A 640 -31.89 24.54 -11.91
C LEU A 640 -32.67 23.24 -11.64
N THR A 641 -33.69 22.97 -12.45
CA THR A 641 -34.42 21.70 -12.50
C THR A 641 -34.13 20.90 -13.77
N SER A 642 -33.62 21.55 -14.82
CA SER A 642 -33.08 20.90 -16.01
C SER A 642 -32.08 21.81 -16.71
N LEU A 643 -31.16 21.17 -17.44
CA LEU A 643 -30.16 21.80 -18.27
C LEU A 643 -29.96 20.92 -19.52
N GLU A 644 -30.04 21.53 -20.70
CA GLU A 644 -29.93 20.84 -21.99
C GLU A 644 -28.94 21.59 -22.89
N ASN A 645 -28.27 20.85 -23.76
CA ASN A 645 -27.37 21.35 -24.81
C ASN A 645 -27.90 20.86 -26.17
N ASP A 646 -28.37 21.78 -27.02
CA ASP A 646 -29.08 21.47 -28.26
C ASP A 646 -30.26 20.50 -28.06
N ASP A 647 -31.18 20.85 -27.16
CA ASP A 647 -32.37 20.06 -26.79
C ASP A 647 -32.06 18.65 -26.26
N THR A 648 -30.78 18.36 -25.96
CA THR A 648 -30.34 17.10 -25.34
C THR A 648 -30.05 17.32 -23.87
N PRO A 649 -30.76 16.66 -22.94
CA PRO A 649 -30.48 16.77 -21.51
C PRO A 649 -29.04 16.41 -21.19
N ILE A 650 -28.42 17.17 -20.27
CA ILE A 650 -27.10 16.82 -19.76
C ILE A 650 -27.21 15.49 -18.99
N PRO A 651 -26.40 14.46 -19.34
CA PRO A 651 -26.39 13.19 -18.63
C PRO A 651 -26.14 13.37 -17.13
N ALA A 652 -26.85 12.59 -16.30
CA ALA A 652 -26.74 12.62 -14.84
C ALA A 652 -26.88 14.04 -14.23
N PHE A 653 -27.69 14.92 -14.85
CA PHE A 653 -27.96 16.24 -14.30
C PHE A 653 -28.58 16.13 -12.90
N ALA A 654 -27.96 16.81 -11.94
CA ALA A 654 -28.45 16.96 -10.58
C ALA A 654 -28.47 18.44 -10.19
N PRO A 655 -29.56 18.95 -9.56
CA PRO A 655 -29.65 20.37 -9.17
C PRO A 655 -28.48 20.86 -8.31
N GLY A 656 -27.92 19.99 -7.46
CA GLY A 656 -26.79 20.32 -6.58
C GLY A 656 -25.40 20.25 -7.23
N ASN A 657 -25.29 19.77 -8.48
CA ASN A 657 -24.03 19.79 -9.22
C ASN A 657 -23.95 21.07 -10.07
N PHE A 658 -22.94 21.90 -9.78
CA PHE A 658 -22.74 23.22 -10.38
C PHE A 658 -21.66 23.25 -11.48
N SER A 659 -21.15 22.11 -11.91
CA SER A 659 -20.15 22.02 -12.97
C SER A 659 -20.42 20.81 -13.86
N TYR A 660 -20.49 21.06 -15.16
CA TYR A 660 -20.69 20.04 -16.18
C TYR A 660 -19.69 20.23 -17.31
N ARG A 661 -19.42 19.15 -18.03
CA ARG A 661 -18.70 19.20 -19.30
C ARG A 661 -19.52 18.53 -20.40
N VAL A 662 -19.40 19.07 -21.60
CA VAL A 662 -20.07 18.59 -22.82
C VAL A 662 -19.06 18.53 -23.96
N GLY A 663 -19.27 17.65 -24.94
CA GLY A 663 -18.33 17.49 -26.08
C GLY A 663 -18.23 18.76 -26.94
N GLU A 664 -19.31 19.12 -27.61
CA GLU A 664 -19.45 20.41 -28.30
C GLU A 664 -20.44 21.28 -27.54
N LEU A 665 -20.03 22.50 -27.20
CA LEU A 665 -20.89 23.46 -26.54
C LEU A 665 -21.74 24.17 -27.59
N ALA A 666 -23.06 24.03 -27.48
CA ALA A 666 -24.01 24.56 -28.45
C ALA A 666 -25.09 25.41 -27.76
N ASN A 667 -26.36 25.35 -28.19
CA ASN A 667 -27.41 26.19 -27.61
C ASN A 667 -27.88 25.63 -26.27
N LEU A 668 -27.48 26.28 -25.17
CA LEU A 668 -27.88 25.89 -23.81
C LEU A 668 -29.27 26.41 -23.45
N THR A 669 -30.15 25.51 -23.03
CA THR A 669 -31.45 25.82 -22.42
C THR A 669 -31.46 25.36 -20.97
N ALA A 670 -31.99 26.20 -20.08
CA ALA A 670 -31.98 25.95 -18.65
C ALA A 670 -33.33 26.30 -18.02
N THR A 671 -33.86 25.40 -17.20
CA THR A 671 -35.11 25.61 -16.45
C THR A 671 -34.78 25.83 -14.99
N ALA A 672 -35.20 26.97 -14.44
CA ALA A 672 -35.05 27.26 -13.02
C ALA A 672 -36.19 26.64 -12.20
N GLU A 673 -35.94 26.40 -10.91
CA GLU A 673 -36.98 26.01 -9.96
C GLU A 673 -38.12 27.04 -9.86
N SER A 674 -39.26 26.63 -9.30
CA SER A 674 -40.44 27.49 -9.16
C SER A 674 -40.12 28.77 -8.36
N GLY A 675 -40.41 29.93 -8.96
CA GLY A 675 -40.16 31.25 -8.35
C GLY A 675 -38.75 31.80 -8.56
N ALA A 676 -37.90 31.10 -9.30
CA ALA A 676 -36.57 31.54 -9.72
C ALA A 676 -36.52 31.92 -11.21
N SER A 677 -35.45 32.58 -11.63
CA SER A 677 -35.14 32.84 -13.03
C SER A 677 -33.71 32.43 -13.36
N ALA A 678 -33.49 31.84 -14.54
CA ALA A 678 -32.16 31.47 -15.05
C ALA A 678 -31.72 32.45 -16.16
N THR A 679 -30.45 32.81 -16.16
CA THR A 679 -29.80 33.60 -17.23
C THR A 679 -28.60 32.82 -17.76
N VAL A 680 -28.59 32.54 -19.05
CA VAL A 680 -27.50 31.86 -19.76
C VAL A 680 -26.55 32.90 -20.35
N THR A 681 -25.25 32.67 -20.19
CA THR A 681 -24.16 33.40 -20.85
C THR A 681 -23.33 32.40 -21.62
N ASP A 682 -23.18 32.62 -22.92
CA ASP A 682 -22.43 31.73 -23.80
C ASP A 682 -20.94 31.66 -23.43
N GLY A 683 -20.34 30.50 -23.66
CA GLY A 683 -18.90 30.25 -23.52
C GLY A 683 -18.27 29.88 -24.86
N ASP A 684 -17.00 29.50 -24.83
CA ASP A 684 -16.24 28.98 -25.96
C ASP A 684 -15.29 27.85 -25.52
N ALA A 685 -14.39 27.43 -26.39
CA ALA A 685 -13.42 26.36 -26.08
C ALA A 685 -12.48 26.68 -24.90
N SER A 686 -12.33 27.96 -24.53
CA SER A 686 -11.42 28.43 -23.47
C SER A 686 -12.14 28.97 -22.23
N THR A 687 -13.44 29.23 -22.34
CA THR A 687 -14.27 29.82 -21.28
C THR A 687 -15.60 29.06 -21.15
N PRO A 688 -16.03 28.72 -19.92
CA PRO A 688 -17.25 27.96 -19.75
C PRO A 688 -18.47 28.83 -20.05
N ALA A 689 -19.52 28.24 -20.61
CA ALA A 689 -20.83 28.85 -20.52
C ALA A 689 -21.26 28.89 -19.05
N THR A 690 -21.99 29.95 -18.69
CA THR A 690 -22.45 30.15 -17.31
C THR A 690 -23.96 30.27 -17.28
N VAL A 691 -24.61 29.52 -16.38
CA VAL A 691 -26.03 29.72 -16.05
C VAL A 691 -26.14 30.24 -14.62
N VAL A 692 -26.69 31.45 -14.47
CA VAL A 692 -26.93 32.05 -13.15
C VAL A 692 -28.42 31.95 -12.83
N VAL A 693 -28.74 31.33 -11.70
CA VAL A 693 -30.11 31.20 -11.20
C VAL A 693 -30.29 32.15 -10.02
N THR A 694 -31.37 32.93 -10.04
CA THR A 694 -31.69 33.87 -8.97
C THR A 694 -33.10 33.65 -8.46
N LYS A 695 -33.26 33.63 -7.13
CA LYS A 695 -34.55 33.51 -6.44
C LYS A 695 -34.56 34.46 -5.24
N PRO A 696 -35.63 35.24 -5.01
CA PRO A 696 -35.70 36.14 -3.87
C PRO A 696 -35.45 35.42 -2.54
N GLY A 697 -34.54 35.95 -1.72
CA GLY A 697 -34.17 35.39 -0.42
C GLY A 697 -33.18 34.22 -0.46
N HIS A 698 -32.80 33.73 -1.64
CA HIS A 698 -31.80 32.67 -1.82
C HIS A 698 -30.49 33.26 -2.35
N ARG A 699 -29.38 32.55 -2.13
CA ARG A 699 -28.13 32.84 -2.86
C ARG A 699 -28.28 32.46 -4.33
N PRO A 700 -27.68 33.22 -5.27
CA PRO A 700 -27.67 32.82 -6.66
C PRO A 700 -26.88 31.53 -6.88
N GLY A 701 -27.49 30.52 -7.51
CA GLY A 701 -26.78 29.35 -8.01
C GLY A 701 -26.02 29.70 -9.29
N ARG A 702 -24.82 29.14 -9.46
CA ARG A 702 -23.98 29.38 -10.65
C ARG A 702 -23.44 28.08 -11.20
N TYR A 703 -23.98 27.67 -12.34
CA TYR A 703 -23.58 26.48 -13.08
C TYR A 703 -22.56 26.84 -14.16
N LEU A 704 -21.46 26.08 -14.24
CA LEU A 704 -20.45 26.19 -15.29
C LEU A 704 -20.54 24.99 -16.22
N ILE A 705 -20.59 25.24 -17.53
CA ILE A 705 -20.64 24.20 -18.56
C ILE A 705 -19.41 24.38 -19.45
N TRP A 706 -18.49 23.44 -19.38
CA TRP A 706 -17.25 23.47 -20.16
C TRP A 706 -17.39 22.65 -21.44
N GLN A 707 -16.77 23.14 -22.50
CA GLN A 707 -16.51 22.30 -23.67
C GLN A 707 -15.29 21.42 -23.37
N HIS A 708 -15.43 20.10 -23.53
CA HIS A 708 -14.35 19.13 -23.36
C HIS A 708 -14.00 18.52 -24.71
N ASN A 709 -12.74 18.67 -25.12
CA ASN A 709 -12.17 17.94 -26.25
C ASN A 709 -11.29 16.81 -25.68
N PRO A 710 -11.75 15.55 -25.69
CA PRO A 710 -11.04 14.42 -25.04
C PRO A 710 -9.67 14.08 -25.65
N TRP A 711 -9.19 14.85 -26.63
CA TRP A 711 -7.97 14.56 -27.41
C TRP A 711 -6.95 15.72 -27.45
N GLY A 712 -7.07 16.76 -26.61
CA GLY A 712 -6.18 17.93 -26.66
C GLY A 712 -4.79 17.69 -26.04
N LEU A 713 -3.76 17.51 -26.89
CA LEU A 713 -2.34 17.27 -26.53
C LEU A 713 -1.54 18.52 -26.09
N GLY A 714 -2.21 19.57 -25.60
CA GLY A 714 -1.55 20.83 -25.27
C GLY A 714 -0.69 20.70 -24.01
N ASN A 715 0.59 20.37 -24.19
CA ASN A 715 1.67 20.17 -23.21
C ASN A 715 1.90 18.72 -22.77
N PHE A 716 2.74 18.02 -23.53
CA PHE A 716 3.56 16.93 -22.97
C PHE A 716 4.47 17.53 -21.89
N ALA A 717 4.18 17.25 -20.62
CA ALA A 717 4.97 17.75 -19.51
C ALA A 717 6.29 16.95 -19.33
N ARG A 718 6.33 15.71 -19.86
CA ARG A 718 7.52 14.87 -20.07
C ARG A 718 7.79 14.59 -21.54
N PRO A 719 9.04 14.25 -21.87
CA PRO A 719 9.41 13.91 -23.23
C PRO A 719 8.89 12.52 -23.67
N ILE A 720 8.27 11.76 -22.75
CA ILE A 720 7.59 10.48 -23.01
C ILE A 720 6.34 10.38 -22.13
N ILE A 721 5.19 10.06 -22.69
CA ILE A 721 3.95 9.77 -21.95
C ILE A 721 3.23 8.56 -22.58
N ALA A 722 2.35 7.92 -21.84
CA ALA A 722 1.50 6.85 -22.36
C ALA A 722 0.05 7.02 -21.90
N SER A 723 -0.85 6.26 -22.52
CA SER A 723 -2.26 6.19 -22.13
C SER A 723 -2.47 5.61 -20.73
N ASP A 724 -1.66 4.62 -20.35
CA ASP A 724 -1.74 3.90 -19.08
C ASP A 724 -0.42 3.17 -18.78
N ASP A 725 -0.26 2.63 -17.57
CA ASP A 725 0.79 1.67 -17.23
C ASP A 725 0.43 0.72 -16.06
N ASP A 726 1.03 -0.48 -16.03
CA ASP A 726 0.86 -1.47 -14.94
C ASP A 726 1.90 -1.32 -13.81
N GLY A 727 2.52 -0.14 -13.68
CA GLY A 727 3.71 0.10 -12.87
C GLY A 727 5.02 -0.04 -13.66
N ASN A 728 4.97 -0.57 -14.88
CA ASN A 728 6.05 -0.52 -15.85
C ASN A 728 5.88 0.75 -16.72
N VAL A 729 6.56 1.82 -16.29
CA VAL A 729 6.35 3.20 -16.79
C VAL A 729 6.90 3.47 -18.20
N PRO A 730 6.40 4.50 -18.92
CA PRO A 730 6.82 4.84 -20.30
C PRO A 730 8.31 5.08 -20.48
N GLU A 731 8.99 5.64 -19.47
CA GLU A 731 10.41 5.99 -19.53
C GLU A 731 11.32 4.78 -19.63
N ASN A 732 10.84 3.60 -19.24
CA ASN A 732 11.57 2.35 -19.41
C ASN A 732 11.77 1.98 -20.90
N THR A 733 11.07 2.65 -21.83
CA THR A 733 11.29 2.46 -23.27
C THR A 733 12.48 3.23 -23.82
N MET A 734 13.18 4.02 -23.01
CA MET A 734 14.34 4.84 -23.43
C MET A 734 15.45 4.81 -22.38
N ASP A 735 15.51 3.78 -21.53
CA ASP A 735 16.47 3.67 -20.42
C ASP A 735 17.72 2.85 -20.75
N GLY A 736 17.78 2.26 -21.95
CA GLY A 736 18.88 1.42 -22.41
C GLY A 736 18.92 0.02 -21.77
N GLN A 737 17.89 -0.36 -21.01
CA GLN A 737 17.82 -1.61 -20.25
C GLN A 737 16.70 -2.50 -20.79
N THR A 738 17.05 -3.50 -21.60
CA THR A 738 16.07 -4.45 -22.16
C THR A 738 15.36 -5.36 -21.12
N GLY A 739 15.69 -5.23 -19.84
CA GLY A 739 15.04 -5.93 -18.73
C GLY A 739 13.87 -5.16 -18.11
N THR A 740 13.76 -3.86 -18.37
CA THR A 740 12.62 -3.02 -18.00
C THR A 740 11.68 -2.89 -19.21
N ARG A 741 10.46 -2.37 -19.00
CA ARG A 741 9.49 -2.16 -20.06
C ARG A 741 8.51 -1.05 -19.73
N TRP A 742 7.79 -0.55 -20.71
CA TRP A 742 6.46 0.02 -20.53
C TRP A 742 5.41 -1.08 -20.74
N SER A 743 4.29 -1.07 -20.00
CA SER A 743 3.18 -2.00 -20.26
C SER A 743 1.81 -1.47 -19.91
N ALA A 744 0.85 -1.65 -20.82
CA ALA A 744 -0.55 -1.26 -20.64
C ALA A 744 -1.50 -2.35 -21.16
N PHE A 745 -2.61 -2.56 -20.47
CA PHE A 745 -3.64 -3.53 -20.86
C PHE A 745 -4.74 -2.85 -21.68
N GLY A 746 -5.17 -3.47 -22.79
CA GLY A 746 -6.34 -3.05 -23.55
C GLY A 746 -6.05 -2.76 -25.02
N ASP A 747 -7.12 -2.54 -25.78
CA ASP A 747 -7.04 -2.14 -27.18
C ASP A 747 -6.89 -0.62 -27.31
N GLY A 748 -6.07 -0.15 -28.26
CA GLY A 748 -5.82 1.27 -28.50
C GLY A 748 -4.90 1.97 -27.49
N GLN A 749 -4.19 1.21 -26.64
CA GLN A 749 -3.21 1.77 -25.71
C GLN A 749 -2.04 2.38 -26.48
N TRP A 750 -1.47 3.48 -26.02
CA TRP A 750 -0.46 4.19 -26.78
C TRP A 750 0.66 4.74 -25.91
N ILE A 751 1.84 4.89 -26.50
CA ILE A 751 3.00 5.60 -25.93
C ILE A 751 3.50 6.64 -26.93
N ALA A 752 3.75 7.86 -26.46
CA ALA A 752 4.11 9.01 -27.27
C ALA A 752 5.37 9.70 -26.73
N PHE A 753 6.15 10.27 -27.65
CA PHE A 753 7.45 10.87 -27.42
C PHE A 753 7.43 12.32 -27.94
N ASP A 754 7.84 13.27 -27.11
CA ASP A 754 8.15 14.65 -27.49
C ASP A 754 9.65 14.78 -27.80
N LEU A 755 9.94 15.23 -29.01
CA LEU A 755 11.30 15.39 -29.54
C LEU A 755 11.82 16.82 -29.38
N GLY A 756 11.14 17.64 -28.58
CA GLY A 756 11.53 18.97 -28.14
C GLY A 756 11.21 20.11 -29.12
N SER A 757 11.17 19.85 -30.42
CA SER A 757 10.86 20.84 -31.48
C SER A 757 10.46 20.16 -32.78
N ASP A 758 9.84 20.85 -33.73
CA ASP A 758 9.55 20.27 -35.06
C ASP A 758 10.82 19.88 -35.84
N GLY A 759 10.83 18.69 -36.46
CA GLY A 759 11.89 18.28 -37.40
C GLY A 759 11.66 16.92 -38.05
N PRO A 760 12.59 16.44 -38.90
CA PRO A 760 12.34 15.29 -39.77
C PRO A 760 12.36 13.94 -39.04
N ILE A 761 11.35 13.10 -39.28
CA ILE A 761 11.23 11.72 -38.78
C ILE A 761 10.87 10.80 -39.95
N GLY A 762 11.65 9.74 -40.19
CA GLY A 762 11.37 8.77 -41.26
C GLY A 762 11.40 7.30 -40.83
N SER A 763 11.71 7.04 -39.56
CA SER A 763 11.77 5.69 -39.00
C SER A 763 11.66 5.72 -37.49
N ILE A 764 11.22 4.60 -36.93
CA ILE A 764 11.28 4.30 -35.50
C ILE A 764 11.78 2.85 -35.34
N ARG A 765 12.52 2.58 -34.27
CA ARG A 765 12.97 1.24 -33.90
C ARG A 765 12.30 0.86 -32.58
N ILE A 766 11.72 -0.34 -32.50
CA ILE A 766 10.92 -0.78 -31.35
C ILE A 766 11.34 -2.20 -30.96
N ALA A 767 11.61 -2.42 -29.68
CA ALA A 767 11.82 -3.73 -29.08
C ALA A 767 10.58 -4.11 -28.25
N TRP A 768 10.05 -5.31 -28.48
CA TRP A 768 8.81 -5.79 -27.86
C TRP A 768 9.12 -6.83 -26.78
N GLN A 769 8.37 -6.80 -25.67
CA GLN A 769 8.54 -7.81 -24.64
C GLN A 769 8.16 -9.20 -25.17
N SER A 770 9.08 -10.16 -25.08
CA SER A 770 8.92 -11.50 -25.66
C SER A 770 8.59 -11.46 -27.16
N GLY A 771 9.15 -10.50 -27.90
CA GLY A 771 8.92 -10.30 -29.33
C GLY A 771 9.35 -11.47 -30.22
N GLU A 772 10.08 -12.45 -29.68
CA GLU A 772 10.40 -13.74 -30.31
C GLU A 772 9.30 -14.80 -30.16
N ALA A 773 8.29 -14.54 -29.32
CA ALA A 773 7.18 -15.45 -29.03
C ALA A 773 5.80 -14.82 -29.25
N ARG A 774 5.72 -13.48 -29.31
CA ARG A 774 4.47 -12.71 -29.45
C ARG A 774 4.56 -11.76 -30.64
N VAL A 775 3.46 -11.65 -31.38
CA VAL A 775 3.31 -10.66 -32.47
C VAL A 775 2.45 -9.51 -31.96
N ALA A 776 2.99 -8.30 -31.94
CA ALA A 776 2.30 -7.08 -31.53
C ALA A 776 1.64 -6.41 -32.75
N SER A 777 0.41 -5.93 -32.62
CA SER A 777 -0.28 -5.14 -33.65
C SER A 777 -0.24 -3.65 -33.27
N PHE A 778 0.21 -2.77 -34.17
CA PHE A 778 0.40 -1.35 -33.84
C PHE A 778 0.33 -0.39 -35.04
N ALA A 779 0.18 0.90 -34.74
CA ALA A 779 0.26 2.02 -35.67
C ALA A 779 1.25 3.08 -35.16
N ILE A 780 1.75 3.91 -36.07
CA ILE A 780 2.61 5.06 -35.77
C ILE A 780 1.92 6.33 -36.25
N GLU A 781 1.84 7.31 -35.37
CA GLU A 781 1.23 8.61 -35.62
C GLU A 781 2.19 9.74 -35.24
N VAL A 782 2.02 10.92 -35.83
CA VAL A 782 2.84 12.11 -35.54
C VAL A 782 1.97 13.37 -35.38
N ALA A 783 2.49 14.39 -34.68
CA ALA A 783 1.86 15.70 -34.55
C ALA A 783 2.91 16.83 -34.52
N GLY A 784 2.53 18.04 -34.96
CA GLY A 784 3.41 19.22 -35.01
C GLY A 784 3.28 20.11 -33.77
N GLU A 785 4.16 21.10 -33.66
CA GLU A 785 4.12 22.08 -32.55
C GLU A 785 2.90 23.03 -32.64
N ASP A 786 2.55 23.46 -33.86
CA ASP A 786 1.43 24.38 -34.12
C ASP A 786 0.09 23.66 -34.44
N ASP A 787 0.12 22.35 -34.71
CA ASP A 787 -1.06 21.53 -35.04
C ASP A 787 -0.96 20.18 -34.31
N LEU A 788 -1.70 20.09 -33.21
CA LEU A 788 -1.72 18.96 -32.28
C LEU A 788 -2.63 17.81 -32.74
N SER A 789 -2.98 17.75 -34.02
CA SER A 789 -3.78 16.66 -34.60
C SER A 789 -2.89 15.46 -34.94
N TRP A 790 -3.14 14.30 -34.31
CA TRP A 790 -2.43 13.06 -34.64
C TRP A 790 -2.70 12.60 -36.08
N THR A 791 -1.62 12.42 -36.84
CA THR A 791 -1.68 11.96 -38.24
C THR A 791 -1.00 10.59 -38.36
N PRO A 792 -1.69 9.53 -38.82
CA PRO A 792 -1.09 8.21 -39.01
C PRO A 792 -0.09 8.20 -40.18
N VAL A 793 1.09 7.66 -39.93
CA VAL A 793 2.17 7.51 -40.93
C VAL A 793 2.50 6.05 -41.24
N TRP A 794 2.08 5.10 -40.39
CA TRP A 794 2.29 3.67 -40.59
C TRP A 794 1.32 2.80 -39.75
N GLN A 795 0.99 1.59 -40.20
CA GLN A 795 0.25 0.58 -39.44
C GLN A 795 0.64 -0.85 -39.86
N GLY A 796 0.75 -1.78 -38.92
CA GLY A 796 1.15 -3.16 -39.18
C GLY A 796 1.38 -4.00 -37.92
N GLN A 797 2.25 -5.00 -38.02
CA GLN A 797 2.58 -5.95 -36.93
C GLN A 797 4.10 -6.09 -36.75
N SER A 798 4.54 -6.45 -35.54
CA SER A 798 5.93 -6.84 -35.26
C SER A 798 6.28 -8.19 -35.90
N SER A 799 7.56 -8.57 -35.97
CA SER A 799 7.94 -9.79 -36.71
C SER A 799 7.59 -11.09 -35.98
N GLY A 800 7.50 -11.07 -34.65
CA GLY A 800 7.38 -12.28 -33.85
C GLY A 800 8.67 -13.12 -33.80
N THR A 801 9.83 -12.58 -34.19
CA THR A 801 11.09 -13.35 -34.31
C THR A 801 12.24 -12.87 -33.43
N THR A 802 12.09 -11.74 -32.74
CA THR A 802 13.18 -11.13 -31.92
C THR A 802 12.62 -10.27 -30.79
N ALA A 803 13.28 -10.30 -29.63
CA ALA A 803 13.09 -9.33 -28.54
C ALA A 803 13.93 -8.04 -28.72
N GLY A 804 14.83 -7.99 -29.71
CA GLY A 804 15.66 -6.81 -29.99
C GLY A 804 14.93 -5.76 -30.84
N LEU A 805 15.56 -4.59 -31.00
CA LEU A 805 15.04 -3.47 -31.79
C LEU A 805 14.77 -3.83 -33.26
N GLU A 806 13.51 -3.72 -33.66
CA GLU A 806 13.05 -3.89 -35.04
C GLU A 806 12.76 -2.53 -35.67
N THR A 807 13.15 -2.33 -36.94
CA THR A 807 13.02 -1.02 -37.60
C THR A 807 11.76 -0.94 -38.46
N THR A 808 10.94 0.07 -38.19
CA THR A 808 9.80 0.46 -39.01
C THR A 808 10.13 1.74 -39.77
N THR A 809 9.91 1.75 -41.09
CA THR A 809 10.22 2.89 -41.96
C THR A 809 8.96 3.42 -42.63
N PHE A 810 8.87 4.74 -42.75
CA PHE A 810 7.76 5.46 -43.39
C PHE A 810 8.30 6.70 -44.13
N GLY A 811 7.44 7.40 -44.88
CA GLY A 811 7.84 8.63 -45.57
C GLY A 811 8.26 9.71 -44.57
N SER A 812 9.38 10.39 -44.82
CA SER A 812 9.87 11.43 -43.89
C SER A 812 8.83 12.54 -43.71
N VAL A 813 8.48 12.83 -42.45
CA VAL A 813 7.53 13.87 -42.03
C VAL A 813 8.22 14.84 -41.07
N THR A 814 7.84 16.12 -41.11
CA THR A 814 8.28 17.11 -40.10
C THR A 814 7.27 17.11 -38.96
N ALA A 815 7.69 16.77 -37.75
CA ALA A 815 6.84 16.71 -36.57
C ALA A 815 7.67 16.85 -35.30
N ARG A 816 7.05 17.32 -34.21
CA ARG A 816 7.62 17.36 -32.86
C ARG A 816 7.31 16.08 -32.10
N TYR A 817 6.12 15.53 -32.28
CA TYR A 817 5.64 14.37 -31.55
C TYR A 817 5.54 13.12 -32.43
N ILE A 818 5.80 11.96 -31.83
CA ILE A 818 5.55 10.65 -32.44
C ILE A 818 4.91 9.72 -31.42
N ARG A 819 3.93 8.92 -31.83
CA ARG A 819 3.19 7.99 -30.97
C ARG A 819 3.10 6.61 -31.60
N ILE A 820 3.21 5.58 -30.77
CA ILE A 820 2.97 4.19 -31.08
C ILE A 820 1.61 3.81 -30.47
N VAL A 821 0.62 3.48 -31.30
CA VAL A 821 -0.70 3.00 -30.86
C VAL A 821 -0.74 1.49 -30.99
N CYS A 822 -1.01 0.77 -29.91
CA CYS A 822 -0.94 -0.68 -29.80
C CYS A 822 -2.35 -1.29 -29.67
N PHE A 823 -2.55 -2.45 -30.28
CA PHE A 823 -3.85 -3.13 -30.39
C PHE A 823 -3.77 -4.57 -29.84
N GLY A 824 -2.95 -4.79 -28.82
CA GLY A 824 -2.66 -6.08 -28.22
C GLY A 824 -1.63 -6.93 -28.98
N THR A 825 -1.52 -8.18 -28.55
CA THR A 825 -0.61 -9.19 -29.10
C THR A 825 -1.37 -10.45 -29.53
N SER A 826 -0.69 -11.35 -30.24
CA SER A 826 -1.18 -12.69 -30.59
C SER A 826 -1.56 -13.58 -29.39
N THR A 827 -1.28 -13.14 -28.15
CA THR A 827 -1.55 -13.90 -26.91
C THR A 827 -2.52 -13.20 -25.96
N GLY A 828 -2.98 -11.99 -26.26
CA GLY A 828 -3.89 -11.23 -25.39
C GLY A 828 -3.79 -9.71 -25.59
N GLN A 829 -4.51 -8.95 -24.77
CA GLN A 829 -4.61 -7.48 -24.89
C GLN A 829 -3.47 -6.69 -24.21
N TRP A 830 -2.44 -7.37 -23.69
CA TRP A 830 -1.28 -6.70 -23.12
C TRP A 830 -0.38 -6.11 -24.21
N ASN A 831 -0.02 -4.83 -24.05
CA ASN A 831 0.92 -4.11 -24.90
C ASN A 831 2.18 -3.82 -24.09
N SER A 832 3.34 -4.26 -24.57
CA SER A 832 4.59 -4.18 -23.80
C SER A 832 5.79 -3.87 -24.69
N ILE A 833 6.43 -2.73 -24.46
CA ILE A 833 7.59 -2.23 -25.21
C ILE A 833 8.77 -2.13 -24.26
N THR A 834 9.91 -2.71 -24.62
CA THR A 834 11.13 -2.70 -23.79
C THR A 834 12.10 -1.59 -24.17
N GLU A 835 12.12 -1.17 -25.44
CA GLU A 835 13.03 -0.12 -25.90
C GLU A 835 12.50 0.52 -27.20
N VAL A 836 12.76 1.81 -27.37
CA VAL A 836 12.45 2.59 -28.56
C VAL A 836 13.69 3.39 -28.97
N GLU A 837 13.92 3.54 -30.27
CA GLU A 837 14.85 4.55 -30.79
C GLU A 837 14.19 5.31 -31.94
N ILE A 838 14.43 6.62 -32.02
CA ILE A 838 13.92 7.47 -33.10
C ILE A 838 15.13 8.04 -33.86
N PRO A 839 15.63 7.34 -34.89
CA PRO A 839 16.86 7.74 -35.56
C PRO A 839 16.85 9.21 -36.04
N GLY A 840 17.88 9.96 -35.65
CA GLY A 840 18.05 11.38 -36.01
C GLY A 840 17.31 12.37 -35.09
N ARG A 841 16.68 11.89 -34.02
CA ARG A 841 15.93 12.68 -33.04
C ARG A 841 16.21 12.15 -31.63
N GLU A 842 16.60 13.00 -30.70
CA GLU A 842 16.83 12.60 -29.30
C GLU A 842 15.69 13.11 -28.41
N VAL A 843 15.35 12.32 -27.40
CA VAL A 843 14.38 12.62 -26.34
C VAL A 843 15.20 13.15 -25.15
N GLU A 844 14.99 14.38 -24.69
CA GLU A 844 15.81 14.97 -23.61
C GLU A 844 15.54 14.30 -22.24
N THR A 845 16.43 13.41 -21.77
CA THR A 845 16.26 12.64 -20.52
C THR A 845 17.23 13.03 -19.39
N SER A 846 17.89 14.19 -19.46
CA SER A 846 19.02 14.57 -18.59
C SER A 846 18.65 15.14 -17.21
N TRP A 847 17.76 14.49 -16.45
CA TRP A 847 17.41 14.92 -15.09
C TRP A 847 18.20 14.14 -14.03
N VAL A 848 18.56 14.81 -12.93
CA VAL A 848 19.28 14.21 -11.79
C VAL A 848 18.35 13.22 -11.08
N GLU A 849 18.61 11.91 -11.10
CA GLU A 849 17.78 10.92 -10.39
C GLU A 849 18.12 10.90 -8.89
N ARG A 850 19.41 10.86 -8.56
CA ARG A 850 19.93 10.81 -7.18
C ARG A 850 21.14 11.71 -7.02
N LEU A 851 21.49 11.99 -5.77
CA LEU A 851 22.75 12.64 -5.41
C LEU A 851 23.76 11.60 -4.94
N GLU A 852 25.04 11.93 -5.04
CA GLU A 852 26.14 11.14 -4.48
C GLU A 852 27.09 12.07 -3.71
N LEU A 853 27.31 11.76 -2.43
CA LEU A 853 28.21 12.50 -1.54
C LEU A 853 29.51 11.71 -1.36
N ALA A 854 30.61 12.26 -1.86
CA ALA A 854 31.94 11.67 -1.74
C ALA A 854 32.80 12.42 -0.72
N VAL A 855 33.33 11.71 0.29
CA VAL A 855 34.26 12.19 1.33
C VAL A 855 35.24 11.06 1.71
N GLY A 856 36.48 11.38 2.08
CA GLY A 856 37.44 10.42 2.65
C GLY A 856 37.23 10.21 4.16
N ASP A 857 38.14 9.46 4.79
CA ASP A 857 38.20 9.36 6.25
C ASP A 857 38.53 10.73 6.86
N VAL A 858 37.91 11.04 8.00
CA VAL A 858 38.13 12.32 8.70
C VAL A 858 39.02 12.07 9.92
N PRO A 859 40.18 12.74 10.03
CA PRO A 859 40.98 12.65 11.24
C PRO A 859 40.31 13.37 12.41
N VAL A 860 40.40 12.82 13.62
CA VAL A 860 40.06 13.55 14.85
C VAL A 860 40.93 14.81 14.95
N ASP A 861 40.33 15.94 15.35
CA ASP A 861 40.93 17.28 15.32
C ASP A 861 41.39 17.75 13.92
N GLY A 862 40.91 17.11 12.85
CA GLY A 862 41.21 17.46 11.46
C GLY A 862 39.96 17.63 10.59
N SER A 863 40.13 17.80 9.28
CA SER A 863 39.01 18.01 8.35
C SER A 863 39.22 17.35 6.99
N ALA A 864 38.11 17.06 6.29
CA ALA A 864 38.08 16.59 4.91
C ALA A 864 36.99 17.31 4.11
N ALA A 865 37.29 17.67 2.87
CA ALA A 865 36.30 18.24 1.96
C ALA A 865 35.43 17.14 1.35
N SER A 866 34.12 17.37 1.27
CA SER A 866 33.21 16.53 0.50
C SER A 866 33.00 17.07 -0.92
N THR A 867 32.53 16.21 -1.82
CA THR A 867 32.07 16.56 -3.16
C THR A 867 30.69 15.98 -3.37
N LEU A 868 29.81 16.76 -4.03
CA LEU A 868 28.44 16.37 -4.33
C LEU A 868 28.26 16.33 -5.84
N ALA A 869 27.69 15.24 -6.36
CA ALA A 869 27.34 15.13 -7.77
C ALA A 869 25.90 14.64 -7.94
N GLY A 870 25.21 15.15 -8.96
CA GLY A 870 23.98 14.56 -9.45
C GLY A 870 24.28 13.32 -10.29
N ILE A 871 23.44 12.30 -10.21
CA ILE A 871 23.55 11.08 -11.01
C ILE A 871 22.24 10.89 -11.77
N ALA A 872 22.33 10.86 -13.09
CA ALA A 872 21.23 10.53 -13.98
C ALA A 872 20.84 9.05 -13.84
N ARG A 873 19.67 8.68 -14.38
CA ARG A 873 19.22 7.28 -14.42
C ARG A 873 20.13 6.37 -15.25
N SER A 874 20.81 6.92 -16.25
CA SER A 874 21.85 6.24 -17.02
C SER A 874 23.15 5.98 -16.24
N GLY A 875 23.28 6.53 -15.03
CA GLY A 875 24.52 6.54 -14.24
C GLY A 875 25.47 7.69 -14.61
N ALA A 876 25.14 8.52 -15.59
CA ALA A 876 25.94 9.69 -15.94
C ALA A 876 25.96 10.72 -14.80
N GLN A 877 27.14 11.29 -14.53
CA GLN A 877 27.27 12.41 -13.60
C GLN A 877 26.71 13.68 -14.24
N ILE A 878 25.91 14.42 -13.46
CA ILE A 878 25.34 15.71 -13.80
C ILE A 878 25.82 16.71 -12.75
N ASP A 879 26.26 17.87 -13.22
CA ASP A 879 26.66 18.99 -12.38
C ASP A 879 25.44 19.57 -11.62
N VAL A 880 25.63 19.91 -10.35
CA VAL A 880 24.61 20.48 -9.46
C VAL A 880 25.07 21.81 -8.85
N ASP A 881 26.07 22.46 -9.43
CA ASP A 881 26.65 23.73 -8.95
C ASP A 881 25.63 24.89 -8.88
N ASP A 882 24.56 24.86 -9.69
CA ASP A 882 23.47 25.84 -9.67
C ASP A 882 22.37 25.52 -8.64
N TRP A 883 22.50 24.42 -7.90
CA TRP A 883 21.56 24.02 -6.85
C TRP A 883 21.93 24.67 -5.52
N THR A 884 20.92 24.92 -4.70
CA THR A 884 21.14 25.33 -3.30
C THR A 884 21.37 24.09 -2.44
N VAL A 885 22.50 24.01 -1.74
CA VAL A 885 22.86 22.86 -0.89
C VAL A 885 22.91 23.27 0.59
N GLU A 886 22.28 22.46 1.44
CA GLU A 886 22.36 22.51 2.90
C GLU A 886 23.11 21.24 3.38
N TYR A 887 24.11 21.44 4.23
CA TYR A 887 24.83 20.35 4.90
C TYR A 887 24.49 20.31 6.39
N LEU A 888 24.33 19.11 6.94
CA LEU A 888 24.22 18.89 8.38
C LEU A 888 24.86 17.56 8.81
N SER A 889 25.23 17.46 10.08
CA SER A 889 25.66 16.22 10.73
C SER A 889 24.56 15.74 11.68
N LEU A 890 24.28 14.44 11.65
CA LEU A 890 23.34 13.81 12.60
C LEU A 890 23.98 13.53 13.97
N ASP A 891 25.31 13.67 14.10
CA ASP A 891 26.03 13.59 15.37
C ASP A 891 27.21 14.58 15.39
N GLU A 892 26.91 15.82 15.76
CA GLU A 892 27.91 16.89 15.88
C GLU A 892 28.94 16.65 16.98
N SER A 893 28.72 15.70 17.90
CA SER A 893 29.70 15.34 18.93
C SER A 893 30.85 14.49 18.36
N VAL A 894 30.64 13.87 17.20
CA VAL A 894 31.64 13.07 16.48
C VAL A 894 32.20 13.84 15.29
N ALA A 895 31.35 14.44 14.45
CA ALA A 895 31.81 15.27 13.33
C ALA A 895 30.86 16.44 13.07
N THR A 896 31.41 17.62 12.78
CA THR A 896 30.67 18.79 12.31
C THR A 896 30.84 18.96 10.80
N VAL A 897 29.92 19.65 10.13
CA VAL A 897 30.03 20.00 8.70
C VAL A 897 29.62 21.45 8.48
N ASP A 898 30.41 22.19 7.70
CA ASP A 898 30.06 23.56 7.32
C ASP A 898 29.26 23.62 6.01
N GLN A 899 28.74 24.81 5.67
CA GLN A 899 27.92 24.99 4.47
C GLN A 899 28.72 24.93 3.14
N SER A 900 30.05 24.78 3.20
CA SER A 900 30.87 24.47 2.02
C SER A 900 31.12 22.96 1.85
N GLY A 901 30.56 22.14 2.74
CA GLY A 901 30.72 20.69 2.72
C GLY A 901 32.05 20.22 3.31
N VAL A 902 32.75 21.05 4.09
CA VAL A 902 33.97 20.64 4.82
C VAL A 902 33.55 20.01 6.15
N ILE A 903 33.98 18.77 6.37
CA ILE A 903 33.66 17.97 7.56
C ILE A 903 34.84 18.01 8.52
N SER A 904 34.61 18.34 9.79
CA SER A 904 35.63 18.36 10.85
C SER A 904 35.39 17.26 11.86
N GLY A 905 36.44 16.53 12.25
CA GLY A 905 36.37 15.44 13.22
C GLY A 905 36.53 15.95 14.64
N GLU A 906 35.51 15.76 15.48
CA GLU A 906 35.48 16.24 16.87
C GLU A 906 35.88 15.16 17.87
N SER A 907 35.46 13.91 17.63
CA SER A 907 35.82 12.77 18.48
C SER A 907 35.84 11.47 17.69
N ILE A 908 36.61 10.48 18.17
CA ILE A 908 36.70 9.18 17.50
C ILE A 908 35.33 8.49 17.52
N GLY A 909 34.83 8.15 16.35
CA GLY A 909 33.49 7.57 16.18
C GLY A 909 33.06 7.53 14.72
N ALA A 910 31.75 7.44 14.49
CA ALA A 910 31.16 7.61 13.17
C ALA A 910 29.98 8.58 13.25
N ALA A 911 29.90 9.52 12.31
CA ALA A 911 28.79 10.46 12.19
C ALA A 911 28.20 10.36 10.78
N THR A 912 26.88 10.53 10.65
CA THR A 912 26.23 10.61 9.34
C THR A 912 26.14 12.06 8.91
N VAL A 913 26.76 12.38 7.77
CA VAL A 913 26.68 13.69 7.12
C VAL A 913 25.63 13.63 6.01
N VAL A 914 24.75 14.62 5.98
CA VAL A 914 23.66 14.73 5.00
C VAL A 914 23.91 15.94 4.12
N ALA A 915 23.71 15.76 2.81
CA ALA A 915 23.60 16.85 1.84
C ALA A 915 22.18 16.92 1.31
N ILE A 916 21.53 18.06 1.46
CA ILE A 916 20.18 18.35 0.97
C ILE A 916 20.32 19.39 -0.15
N ALA A 917 20.03 19.01 -1.39
CA ALA A 917 20.16 19.90 -2.53
C ALA A 917 18.79 20.22 -3.14
N THR A 918 18.55 21.50 -3.39
CA THR A 918 17.34 22.02 -4.04
C THR A 918 17.69 22.65 -5.37
N SER A 919 17.15 22.08 -6.46
CA SER A 919 17.30 22.62 -7.81
C SER A 919 16.60 23.98 -7.99
N PRO A 920 16.90 24.74 -9.06
CA PRO A 920 16.15 25.94 -9.42
C PRO A 920 14.64 25.69 -9.61
N GLY A 921 14.27 24.51 -10.11
CA GLY A 921 12.87 24.04 -10.24
C GLY A 921 12.26 23.54 -8.93
N ARG A 922 12.91 23.77 -7.78
CA ARG A 922 12.45 23.40 -6.42
C ARG A 922 12.24 21.91 -6.18
N ARG A 923 12.84 21.08 -7.02
CA ARG A 923 13.05 19.67 -6.70
C ARG A 923 14.10 19.54 -5.60
N LEU A 924 13.76 18.85 -4.52
CA LEU A 924 14.64 18.58 -3.39
C LEU A 924 15.09 17.11 -3.45
N LEU A 925 16.40 16.93 -3.48
CA LEU A 925 17.06 15.64 -3.33
C LEU A 925 17.93 15.67 -2.08
N HIS A 926 18.18 14.48 -1.53
CA HIS A 926 19.07 14.32 -0.40
C HIS A 926 19.92 13.07 -0.57
N THR A 927 21.08 13.07 0.07
CA THR A 927 21.92 11.90 0.25
C THR A 927 22.59 11.99 1.61
N ALA A 928 22.82 10.84 2.22
CA ALA A 928 23.53 10.73 3.50
C ALA A 928 24.74 9.82 3.33
N ARG A 929 25.81 10.13 4.05
CA ARG A 929 27.00 9.29 4.11
C ARG A 929 27.54 9.23 5.53
N THR A 930 27.72 8.02 6.05
CA THR A 930 28.45 7.81 7.30
C THR A 930 29.94 8.03 7.08
N VAL A 931 30.52 8.86 7.92
CA VAL A 931 31.92 9.25 7.92
C VAL A 931 32.56 8.75 9.20
N ALA A 932 33.66 8.01 9.06
CA ALA A 932 34.45 7.58 10.20
C ALA A 932 35.39 8.71 10.62
N VAL A 933 35.36 9.06 11.91
CA VAL A 933 36.32 9.93 12.55
C VAL A 933 37.32 9.05 13.30
N GLY A 934 38.55 9.03 12.83
CA GLY A 934 39.61 8.17 13.34
C GLY A 934 40.83 8.93 13.79
N ASP A 935 41.61 8.31 14.66
CA ASP A 935 42.99 8.77 14.91
C ASP A 935 43.88 8.23 13.77
N PRO A 936 44.48 9.09 12.93
CA PRO A 936 45.34 8.66 11.84
C PRO A 936 46.63 7.97 12.32
N ASP A 937 47.01 8.16 13.60
CA ASP A 937 48.11 7.43 14.23
C ASP A 937 47.66 6.09 14.82
N ARG A 938 46.36 5.82 14.89
CA ARG A 938 45.78 4.60 15.49
C ARG A 938 44.60 4.03 14.68
N PRO A 939 44.78 3.66 13.39
CA PRO A 939 43.70 3.09 12.59
C PRO A 939 43.05 1.88 13.26
N ARG A 940 41.72 1.84 13.20
CA ARG A 940 40.90 0.74 13.74
C ARG A 940 40.21 -0.01 12.61
N PHE A 941 40.28 -1.33 12.64
CA PHE A 941 39.64 -2.23 11.69
C PHE A 941 38.61 -3.08 12.42
N ALA A 942 37.33 -2.76 12.22
CA ALA A 942 36.22 -3.56 12.76
C ALA A 942 36.13 -4.93 12.09
N SER A 943 35.57 -5.92 12.79
CA SER A 943 35.32 -7.25 12.22
C SER A 943 34.38 -7.16 11.03
N ILE A 944 34.81 -7.62 9.85
CA ILE A 944 34.03 -7.62 8.61
C ILE A 944 33.18 -8.88 8.44
N GLY A 945 33.48 -9.94 9.18
CA GLY A 945 32.68 -11.14 9.27
C GLY A 945 32.88 -11.82 10.63
N ASP A 946 31.84 -12.45 11.15
CA ASP A 946 31.94 -13.24 12.38
C ASP A 946 30.90 -14.35 12.46
N THR A 947 31.21 -15.41 13.20
CA THR A 947 30.25 -16.46 13.52
C THR A 947 30.75 -17.24 14.73
N TYR A 948 29.88 -18.02 15.36
CA TYR A 948 30.32 -19.10 16.23
C TYR A 948 29.77 -20.41 15.72
N VAL A 949 30.50 -21.47 16.01
CA VAL A 949 30.14 -22.82 15.59
C VAL A 949 29.90 -23.69 16.81
N ARG A 950 29.06 -24.70 16.67
CA ARG A 950 28.58 -25.51 17.78
C ARG A 950 28.59 -26.99 17.42
N ALA A 951 29.26 -27.81 18.23
CA ALA A 951 29.37 -29.24 17.98
C ALA A 951 28.06 -30.01 18.25
N GLY A 952 28.11 -31.33 18.09
CA GLY A 952 27.02 -32.24 18.41
C GLY A 952 25.86 -32.14 17.42
N GLN A 953 24.62 -32.12 17.93
CA GLN A 953 23.41 -32.06 17.11
C GLN A 953 23.32 -30.78 16.27
N TYR A 954 24.06 -29.74 16.64
CA TYR A 954 24.05 -28.44 15.97
C TYR A 954 25.18 -28.26 14.96
N ALA A 955 25.90 -29.34 14.62
CA ALA A 955 27.13 -29.26 13.84
C ALA A 955 26.95 -28.67 12.43
N ASP A 956 25.75 -28.80 11.84
CA ASP A 956 25.38 -28.23 10.53
C ASP A 956 24.62 -26.90 10.63
N THR A 957 24.47 -26.31 11.83
CA THR A 957 23.76 -25.04 12.03
C THR A 957 24.72 -23.85 11.89
N ASN A 958 24.39 -22.90 11.01
CA ASN A 958 25.08 -21.61 10.94
C ASN A 958 24.51 -20.61 11.96
N TYR A 959 25.38 -19.80 12.55
CA TYR A 959 25.01 -18.76 13.53
C TYR A 959 25.47 -17.35 13.13
N GLY A 960 25.79 -17.13 11.85
CA GLY A 960 26.36 -15.87 11.34
C GLY A 960 25.44 -14.66 11.40
N THR A 961 24.18 -14.80 11.82
CA THR A 961 23.24 -13.67 11.99
C THR A 961 23.13 -13.18 13.43
N PHE A 962 23.78 -13.84 14.39
CA PHE A 962 23.66 -13.53 15.81
C PHE A 962 24.60 -12.38 16.22
N GLY A 963 24.09 -11.42 17.02
CA GLY A 963 24.89 -10.30 17.54
C GLY A 963 25.81 -10.64 18.73
N VAL A 964 25.76 -11.89 19.22
CA VAL A 964 26.60 -12.38 20.33
C VAL A 964 27.18 -13.74 19.96
N LEU A 965 28.50 -13.83 19.99
CA LEU A 965 29.28 -15.04 19.75
C LEU A 965 29.46 -15.81 21.06
N ARG A 966 29.37 -17.14 21.00
CA ARG A 966 29.45 -17.99 22.19
C ARG A 966 30.65 -18.90 22.10
N VAL A 967 31.45 -18.93 23.18
CA VAL A 967 32.62 -19.80 23.30
C VAL A 967 32.47 -20.66 24.55
N LYS A 968 32.72 -21.96 24.42
CA LYS A 968 32.79 -22.90 25.55
C LYS A 968 33.52 -24.17 25.12
N ALA A 969 34.55 -24.56 25.85
CA ALA A 969 35.18 -25.86 25.64
C ALA A 969 34.56 -26.93 26.54
N THR A 970 34.31 -28.12 26.01
CA THR A 970 33.90 -29.31 26.75
C THR A 970 34.96 -30.40 26.63
N LEU A 971 34.96 -31.35 27.58
CA LEU A 971 35.87 -32.50 27.54
C LEU A 971 35.55 -33.46 26.38
N ASP A 972 34.28 -33.52 25.98
CA ASP A 972 33.83 -34.24 24.79
C ASP A 972 33.73 -33.25 23.61
N PRO A 973 34.57 -33.39 22.56
CA PRO A 973 34.56 -32.49 21.42
C PRO A 973 33.26 -32.54 20.61
N ASP A 974 32.43 -33.58 20.78
CA ASP A 974 31.14 -33.75 20.10
C ASP A 974 29.94 -33.30 20.96
N ASP A 975 30.20 -32.71 22.14
CA ASP A 975 29.15 -32.20 23.03
C ASP A 975 28.44 -30.97 22.43
N ASP A 976 27.12 -30.93 22.51
CA ASP A 976 26.28 -29.80 22.10
C ASP A 976 26.69 -28.48 22.78
N LEU A 977 27.45 -28.49 23.86
CA LEU A 977 27.93 -27.29 24.54
C LEU A 977 29.31 -26.83 24.05
N HIS A 978 30.01 -27.61 23.23
CA HIS A 978 31.30 -27.21 22.64
C HIS A 978 31.09 -26.15 21.57
N ARG A 979 31.71 -24.98 21.77
CA ARG A 979 31.55 -23.81 20.90
C ARG A 979 32.85 -23.02 20.75
N ARG A 980 33.06 -22.48 19.56
CA ARG A 980 34.20 -21.62 19.21
C ARG A 980 33.71 -20.50 18.32
N ALA A 981 34.35 -19.34 18.39
CA ALA A 981 33.97 -18.17 17.59
C ALA A 981 35.07 -17.81 16.59
N PHE A 982 34.70 -17.20 15.46
CA PHE A 982 35.59 -16.73 14.42
C PHE A 982 35.33 -15.25 14.13
N LEU A 983 36.40 -14.49 13.85
CA LEU A 983 36.40 -13.06 13.55
C LEU A 983 37.31 -12.81 12.35
N GLU A 984 36.78 -12.16 11.31
CA GLU A 984 37.53 -11.77 10.10
C GLU A 984 37.71 -10.25 10.06
N PHE A 985 38.93 -9.81 9.72
CA PHE A 985 39.30 -8.40 9.55
C PHE A 985 39.99 -8.18 8.20
N ALA A 986 39.74 -7.03 7.57
CA ALA A 986 40.41 -6.61 6.34
C ALA A 986 41.15 -5.27 6.56
N PRO A 987 42.40 -5.29 7.08
CA PRO A 987 43.18 -4.08 7.28
C PRO A 987 43.60 -3.46 5.94
N GLN A 988 43.70 -2.13 5.90
CA GLN A 988 44.33 -1.43 4.78
C GLN A 988 45.87 -1.48 4.93
N PRO A 989 46.66 -1.48 3.83
CA PRO A 989 48.11 -1.42 3.91
C PRO A 989 48.62 -0.19 4.67
N GLN A 990 49.62 -0.35 5.54
CA GLN A 990 50.13 0.73 6.38
C GLN A 990 51.41 1.35 5.80
N SER A 991 51.40 2.66 5.58
CA SER A 991 52.55 3.40 5.03
C SER A 991 53.59 3.79 6.09
N ARG A 992 53.26 3.64 7.38
CA ARG A 992 54.13 3.92 8.53
C ARG A 992 54.42 2.64 9.30
N PRO A 993 55.56 2.55 10.01
CA PRO A 993 55.86 1.38 10.84
C PRO A 993 54.78 1.16 11.89
N ILE A 994 54.37 -0.09 12.10
CA ILE A 994 53.41 -0.47 13.13
C ILE A 994 54.15 -0.64 14.46
N ALA A 995 53.75 0.12 15.47
CA ALA A 995 54.24 0.05 16.84
C ALA A 995 53.47 -0.98 17.67
N GLN A 996 52.15 -1.08 17.50
CA GLN A 996 51.31 -2.09 18.17
C GLN A 996 50.14 -2.56 17.30
N VAL A 997 49.69 -3.80 17.51
CA VAL A 997 48.43 -4.35 17.02
C VAL A 997 47.65 -4.88 18.22
N LEU A 998 46.52 -4.27 18.54
CA LEU A 998 45.70 -4.60 19.70
C LEU A 998 44.34 -5.12 19.25
N LEU A 999 43.97 -6.34 19.65
CA LEU A 999 42.61 -6.85 19.48
C LEU A 999 41.75 -6.47 20.68
N HIS A 1000 40.64 -5.80 20.42
CA HIS A 1000 39.67 -5.39 21.44
C HIS A 1000 38.37 -6.19 21.32
N LEU A 1001 37.93 -6.81 22.41
CA LEU A 1001 36.74 -7.67 22.50
C LEU A 1001 35.84 -7.24 23.67
N SER A 1002 34.56 -7.00 23.44
CA SER A 1002 33.58 -6.85 24.53
C SER A 1002 33.05 -8.23 24.94
N ALA A 1003 33.44 -8.72 26.12
CA ALA A 1003 33.18 -10.10 26.52
C ALA A 1003 32.86 -10.26 28.02
N ARG A 1004 32.05 -11.28 28.35
CA ARG A 1004 31.76 -11.73 29.74
C ARG A 1004 31.67 -13.25 29.86
N VAL A 1005 31.95 -13.77 31.05
CA VAL A 1005 31.54 -15.12 31.46
C VAL A 1005 30.07 -15.09 31.85
N ALA A 1006 29.25 -15.89 31.15
CA ALA A 1006 27.82 -16.04 31.36
C ALA A 1006 27.49 -17.51 31.72
N ASP A 1007 28.20 -18.05 32.71
CA ASP A 1007 28.06 -19.43 33.14
C ASP A 1007 27.85 -19.51 34.66
N PRO A 1008 26.85 -20.23 35.17
CA PRO A 1008 26.66 -20.38 36.61
C PRO A 1008 27.77 -21.19 37.30
N ALA A 1009 28.60 -21.94 36.55
CA ALA A 1009 29.65 -22.80 37.12
C ALA A 1009 30.93 -22.04 37.52
N GLY A 1010 31.09 -20.78 37.11
CA GLY A 1010 32.27 -19.99 37.45
C GLY A 1010 32.21 -18.56 36.92
N SER A 1011 33.13 -17.71 37.38
CA SER A 1011 33.10 -16.27 37.08
C SER A 1011 34.32 -15.76 36.31
N SER A 1012 35.28 -16.62 35.94
CA SER A 1012 36.44 -16.21 35.16
C SER A 1012 37.03 -17.37 34.34
N ILE A 1013 37.46 -17.06 33.11
CA ILE A 1013 38.16 -17.99 32.21
C ILE A 1013 39.00 -17.21 31.21
N ASP A 1014 40.05 -17.84 30.69
CA ASP A 1014 40.86 -17.29 29.60
C ASP A 1014 40.28 -17.72 28.24
N LEU A 1015 40.12 -16.76 27.34
CA LEU A 1015 39.93 -17.01 25.91
C LEU A 1015 41.31 -17.00 25.22
N VAL A 1016 41.63 -18.06 24.51
CA VAL A 1016 42.82 -18.13 23.67
C VAL A 1016 42.45 -17.64 22.27
N VAL A 1017 43.16 -16.62 21.81
CA VAL A 1017 43.07 -16.11 20.43
C VAL A 1017 44.04 -16.92 19.58
N ARG A 1018 43.53 -17.60 18.56
CA ARG A 1018 44.33 -18.38 17.61
C ARG A 1018 44.16 -17.82 16.20
N ALA A 1019 45.19 -17.92 15.38
CA ALA A 1019 45.02 -17.75 13.94
C ALA A 1019 44.04 -18.80 13.41
N ALA A 1020 43.36 -18.51 12.30
CA ALA A 1020 42.54 -19.46 11.58
C ALA A 1020 42.81 -19.36 10.07
N ALA A 1021 42.71 -20.47 9.37
CA ALA A 1021 42.98 -20.54 7.93
C ALA A 1021 41.96 -21.45 7.22
N GLY A 1022 41.55 -21.06 6.01
CA GLY A 1022 40.57 -21.77 5.20
C GLY A 1022 39.56 -20.83 4.56
N ALA A 1023 38.57 -21.39 3.85
CA ALA A 1023 37.42 -20.62 3.41
C ALA A 1023 36.60 -20.20 4.64
N PHE A 1024 36.25 -18.93 4.72
CA PHE A 1024 35.36 -18.40 5.72
C PHE A 1024 34.22 -17.68 5.01
N ASP A 1025 33.00 -18.12 5.29
CA ASP A 1025 31.78 -17.49 4.81
C ASP A 1025 30.86 -17.38 6.02
N GLU A 1026 30.64 -16.16 6.51
CA GLU A 1026 29.80 -15.88 7.66
C GLU A 1026 28.41 -16.52 7.53
N ALA A 1027 27.82 -16.55 6.32
CA ALA A 1027 26.48 -17.04 6.09
C ALA A 1027 26.40 -18.58 5.94
N ALA A 1028 27.54 -19.25 5.75
CA ALA A 1028 27.58 -20.70 5.51
C ALA A 1028 28.32 -21.48 6.60
N THR A 1029 29.29 -20.88 7.29
CA THR A 1029 30.18 -21.60 8.22
C THR A 1029 29.42 -22.26 9.38
N THR A 1030 29.67 -23.55 9.58
CA THR A 1030 29.13 -24.46 10.60
C THR A 1030 30.29 -25.16 11.33
N TRP A 1031 29.99 -26.05 12.28
CA TRP A 1031 31.04 -26.83 12.95
C TRP A 1031 31.78 -27.77 12.01
N ASN A 1032 31.10 -28.31 10.99
CA ASN A 1032 31.64 -29.33 10.10
C ASN A 1032 32.54 -28.79 8.99
N ASP A 1033 32.40 -27.51 8.63
CA ASP A 1033 33.15 -26.81 7.58
C ASP A 1033 33.92 -25.58 8.11
N GLN A 1034 34.07 -25.47 9.43
CA GLN A 1034 34.80 -24.37 10.07
C GLN A 1034 36.27 -24.26 9.61
N PRO A 1035 36.85 -23.05 9.60
CA PRO A 1035 38.28 -22.86 9.37
C PRO A 1035 39.16 -23.64 10.34
N ALA A 1036 40.33 -24.08 9.87
CA ALA A 1036 41.29 -24.81 10.69
C ALA A 1036 41.99 -23.86 11.68
N LEU A 1037 42.11 -24.27 12.94
CA LEU A 1037 42.79 -23.49 13.98
C LEU A 1037 44.33 -23.54 13.81
N GLY A 1038 44.95 -22.38 13.77
CA GLY A 1038 46.39 -22.13 13.55
C GLY A 1038 47.22 -21.98 14.82
N ALA A 1039 48.18 -21.05 14.87
CA ALA A 1039 48.98 -20.80 16.09
C ALA A 1039 48.17 -20.03 17.15
N ALA A 1040 48.47 -20.22 18.44
CA ALA A 1040 47.97 -19.33 19.49
C ALA A 1040 48.73 -18.01 19.42
N LEU A 1041 47.98 -16.90 19.34
CA LEU A 1041 48.52 -15.55 19.15
C LEU A 1041 48.46 -14.75 20.46
N GLY A 1042 47.47 -15.01 21.30
CA GLY A 1042 47.31 -14.28 22.55
C GLY A 1042 46.26 -14.88 23.47
N VAL A 1043 46.20 -14.37 24.69
CA VAL A 1043 45.25 -14.80 25.72
C VAL A 1043 44.51 -13.59 26.28
N VAL A 1044 43.18 -13.70 26.36
CA VAL A 1044 42.27 -12.67 26.84
C VAL A 1044 41.59 -13.17 28.12
N PRO A 1045 41.96 -12.66 29.30
CA PRO A 1045 41.27 -12.98 30.54
C PRO A 1045 39.87 -12.37 30.56
N VAL A 1046 38.85 -13.20 30.79
CA VAL A 1046 37.44 -12.77 30.86
C VAL A 1046 36.86 -13.10 32.23
N ASP A 1047 36.09 -12.17 32.79
CA ASP A 1047 35.32 -12.36 34.01
C ASP A 1047 33.81 -12.16 33.77
N SER A 1048 32.99 -12.23 34.81
CA SER A 1048 31.52 -12.13 34.70
C SER A 1048 30.98 -10.74 34.32
N SER A 1049 31.83 -9.70 34.28
CA SER A 1049 31.42 -8.36 33.88
C SER A 1049 31.54 -8.14 32.36
N VAL A 1050 30.55 -7.46 31.78
CA VAL A 1050 30.61 -6.99 30.40
C VAL A 1050 31.61 -5.84 30.34
N ALA A 1051 32.78 -6.10 29.77
CA ALA A 1051 33.83 -5.11 29.63
C ALA A 1051 34.65 -5.37 28.36
N TRP A 1052 35.27 -4.30 27.85
CA TRP A 1052 36.30 -4.41 26.83
C TRP A 1052 37.52 -5.12 27.40
N ARG A 1053 38.02 -6.10 26.64
CA ARG A 1053 39.23 -6.87 26.91
C ARG A 1053 40.17 -6.65 25.73
N THR A 1054 41.44 -6.43 26.04
CA THR A 1054 42.45 -6.12 25.03
C THR A 1054 43.57 -7.14 25.11
N VAL A 1055 44.02 -7.61 23.95
CA VAL A 1055 45.24 -8.41 23.82
C VAL A 1055 46.14 -7.82 22.75
N ASP A 1056 47.44 -7.78 23.06
CA ASP A 1056 48.48 -7.34 22.14
C ASP A 1056 48.89 -8.53 21.27
N LEU A 1057 48.74 -8.37 19.95
CA LEU A 1057 49.05 -9.35 18.91
C LEU A 1057 50.11 -8.81 17.93
N THR A 1058 50.91 -7.83 18.38
CA THR A 1058 51.85 -7.09 17.51
C THR A 1058 52.85 -8.01 16.84
N ASP A 1059 53.51 -8.87 17.61
CA ASP A 1059 54.59 -9.72 17.12
C ASP A 1059 54.10 -10.71 16.05
N GLU A 1060 52.81 -11.09 16.12
CA GLU A 1060 52.19 -12.06 15.22
C GLU A 1060 51.57 -11.43 13.97
N LEU A 1061 50.97 -10.24 14.09
CA LEU A 1061 50.13 -9.66 13.03
C LEU A 1061 50.71 -8.42 12.33
N ALA A 1062 51.77 -7.79 12.87
CA ALA A 1062 52.27 -6.52 12.31
C ALA A 1062 52.68 -6.61 10.84
N GLU A 1063 53.39 -7.67 10.41
CA GLU A 1063 53.80 -7.82 9.00
C GLU A 1063 52.59 -8.04 8.07
N GLN A 1064 51.65 -8.89 8.48
CA GLN A 1064 50.42 -9.20 7.73
C GLN A 1064 49.55 -7.94 7.57
N ILE A 1065 49.37 -7.18 8.65
CA ILE A 1065 48.58 -5.94 8.64
C ILE A 1065 49.28 -4.84 7.84
N ALA A 1066 50.61 -4.71 7.93
CA ALA A 1066 51.36 -3.74 7.13
C ALA A 1066 51.18 -3.97 5.62
N ALA A 1067 51.06 -5.24 5.20
CA ALA A 1067 50.77 -5.62 3.83
C ALA A 1067 49.30 -5.46 3.41
N GLY A 1068 48.38 -5.17 4.34
CA GLY A 1068 46.93 -5.11 4.11
C GLY A 1068 46.30 -6.47 3.83
N GLU A 1069 46.90 -7.55 4.35
CA GLU A 1069 46.38 -8.91 4.18
C GLU A 1069 45.25 -9.18 5.20
N ALA A 1070 44.21 -9.90 4.77
CA ALA A 1070 43.08 -10.26 5.63
C ALA A 1070 43.52 -11.12 6.82
N VAL A 1071 42.93 -10.86 7.99
CA VAL A 1071 43.24 -11.54 9.26
C VAL A 1071 42.01 -12.32 9.72
N LEU A 1072 42.15 -13.64 9.89
CA LEU A 1072 41.10 -14.51 10.41
C LEU A 1072 41.53 -15.09 11.77
N LEU A 1073 40.76 -14.81 12.81
CA LEU A 1073 41.01 -15.22 14.18
C LEU A 1073 39.94 -16.17 14.68
N ALA A 1074 40.33 -17.07 15.59
CA ALA A 1074 39.43 -17.95 16.32
C ALA A 1074 39.56 -17.71 17.83
N LEU A 1075 38.43 -17.64 18.52
CA LEU A 1075 38.35 -17.55 19.97
C LEU A 1075 37.94 -18.92 20.53
N VAL A 1076 38.82 -19.49 21.36
CA VAL A 1076 38.62 -20.80 21.98
C VAL A 1076 38.92 -20.77 23.47
N GLN A 1077 38.56 -21.84 24.18
CA GLN A 1077 38.99 -22.08 25.55
C GLN A 1077 39.87 -23.32 25.60
N GLU A 1078 40.94 -23.27 26.39
CA GLU A 1078 41.87 -24.39 26.60
C GLU A 1078 42.04 -24.65 28.12
N PRO A 1079 40.99 -25.07 28.85
CA PRO A 1079 41.07 -25.26 30.29
C PRO A 1079 42.03 -26.41 30.66
N ALA A 1080 42.92 -26.17 31.63
CA ALA A 1080 43.92 -27.16 32.05
C ALA A 1080 43.32 -28.47 32.63
N SER A 1081 42.09 -28.42 33.16
CA SER A 1081 41.30 -29.58 33.57
C SER A 1081 39.81 -29.22 33.64
N GLY A 1082 38.91 -30.12 33.22
CA GLY A 1082 37.45 -29.92 33.27
C GLY A 1082 36.84 -29.26 32.03
N THR A 1083 35.54 -28.94 32.13
CA THR A 1083 34.77 -28.19 31.12
C THR A 1083 35.00 -26.70 31.31
N GLY A 1084 35.15 -25.95 30.22
CA GLY A 1084 35.20 -24.49 30.23
C GLY A 1084 33.88 -23.84 30.64
N LEU A 1085 33.82 -22.52 30.58
CA LEU A 1085 32.67 -21.72 30.98
C LEU A 1085 32.02 -21.11 29.75
N ALA A 1086 30.69 -20.99 29.72
CA ALA A 1086 30.01 -20.25 28.67
C ALA A 1086 30.46 -18.78 28.70
N THR A 1087 31.17 -18.35 27.65
CA THR A 1087 31.63 -16.98 27.46
C THR A 1087 30.88 -16.37 26.28
N GLU A 1088 30.34 -15.17 26.49
CA GLU A 1088 29.69 -14.37 25.47
C GLU A 1088 30.65 -13.27 25.02
N VAL A 1089 30.85 -13.16 23.71
CA VAL A 1089 31.64 -12.11 23.05
C VAL A 1089 30.73 -11.37 22.11
N SER A 1090 30.79 -10.04 22.09
CA SER A 1090 30.00 -9.24 21.16
C SER A 1090 30.40 -9.52 19.72
N GLY A 1091 29.42 -9.60 18.81
CA GLY A 1091 29.66 -9.78 17.37
C GLY A 1091 29.59 -8.48 16.57
N ARG A 1092 29.77 -8.55 15.25
CA ARG A 1092 29.82 -7.40 14.33
C ARG A 1092 28.48 -6.67 14.17
N ARG A 1093 27.39 -7.32 14.57
CA ARG A 1093 26.03 -6.73 14.63
C ARG A 1093 25.70 -6.13 16.01
N SER A 1094 26.64 -6.14 16.95
CA SER A 1094 26.51 -5.51 18.27
C SER A 1094 26.88 -4.03 18.23
N THR A 1095 26.45 -3.24 19.20
CA THR A 1095 26.93 -1.86 19.40
C THR A 1095 28.39 -1.79 19.90
N THR A 1096 28.96 -2.92 20.34
CA THR A 1096 30.36 -3.04 20.75
C THR A 1096 31.10 -4.07 19.87
N ILE A 1097 31.29 -3.73 18.59
CA ILE A 1097 31.90 -4.58 17.56
C ILE A 1097 33.38 -4.87 17.88
N PRO A 1098 33.86 -6.13 17.79
CA PRO A 1098 35.29 -6.44 17.86
C PRO A 1098 36.11 -5.66 16.82
N TYR A 1099 37.28 -5.14 17.22
CA TYR A 1099 38.17 -4.43 16.29
C TYR A 1099 39.65 -4.67 16.58
N LEU A 1100 40.47 -4.58 15.53
CA LEU A 1100 41.92 -4.43 15.62
C LEU A 1100 42.27 -2.94 15.64
N GLU A 1101 43.05 -2.49 16.62
CA GLU A 1101 43.64 -1.15 16.67
C GLU A 1101 45.13 -1.26 16.35
N VAL A 1102 45.59 -0.50 15.38
CA VAL A 1102 46.97 -0.51 14.90
C VAL A 1102 47.60 0.81 15.27
N VAL A 1103 48.54 0.82 16.22
CA VAL A 1103 49.26 2.03 16.62
C VAL A 1103 50.46 2.21 15.69
N LEU A 1104 50.53 3.33 14.97
CA LEU A 1104 51.62 3.68 14.06
C LEU A 1104 52.71 4.48 14.78
N ALA A 1105 53.96 4.27 14.37
CA ALA A 1105 55.15 4.92 14.92
C ALA A 1105 55.37 6.35 14.41
#